data_AF-A0A838J9H4-F1
#
_entry.id   AF-A0A838J9H4-F1
#
_cell.length_a   1.000
_cell.length_b   1.000
_cell.length_c   1.000
_cell.angle_alpha   90.00
_cell.angle_beta   90.00
_cell.angle_gamma   90.00
#
_symmetry.space_group_name_H-M   'P 1'
#
loop_
_entity.id
_entity.type
_entity.pdbx_description
1 polymer ?
#
loop_
_entity_poly.entity_id
_entity_poly.type
_entity_poly.pdbx_seq_one_letter_code
_entity_poly.pdbx_strand_id
1 'polypeptide(L)'
;AGLIKTVLSLHKGEIPPNLNFKKLNPHIQLEGTTFVLPMQVQPWPKRERRLAGVSAFGFGGTNVHMIVEEAPEVKKIINDIERPQHLLTLSARSETALLALAKRYQTQFSQTQDLPSVADICYTANTGRAHFPHRLAIGAGSTLQLRERLATFSAGKANAGMQSGSISSQTEHKLAFLFTGQGSQYIGMARQLYETQPTFRHTLDKCNEILRAYLEQPLLSVIYPEAGSPLNETMYTQPALFALEYALAEMWRSWGIEPDMVLGHSIGEYVAACIAGAFSLEDGLKLIAARGRLMQELPERGSMLVAFAEPTRLASILEAHQGQVAVAVINGPNNTVLSGNHAALQSIVQQLEAEGIETHSMTVSHAFHSPLMEPMLESFGQIAQEIQFHPLQIPLVCNLNGQVLSVGETMDASYWRQQTRGTVQFAVGMQTLAQAGCDVFFEIGPSATLLNMGKRVNNSGTWLASLRQEQNDWQVLLNSAATLYIQGVDLNWPGFDRDYQRRHLALPSYPFERQSYWFDTTDKAEVAEETVPEATEESSTSQKTQVGRQRHPFLDTYIALVHPAHTHVWESALEKQRLPYLNDHRIQGAIALPISAYVEMAQAATTEAFGKGKHVLKEIELKKLLLLPEKGSQQVQVILSSDSNEQVSFHIYSHVAGSAPNQDWTLHATGKIQHI
;
A
#
# COMPACT_ATOMS: atom_id res chain seq x y z
N ALA A 1 2.50 18.51 23.17
CA ALA A 1 1.76 17.84 24.27
C ALA A 1 0.49 18.59 24.67
N GLY A 2 0.57 19.86 25.11
CA GLY A 2 -0.61 20.65 25.51
C GLY A 2 -1.72 20.70 24.45
N LEU A 3 -1.36 20.89 23.17
CA LEU A 3 -2.31 20.86 22.07
C LEU A 3 -3.07 19.52 21.96
N ILE A 4 -2.38 18.38 22.06
CA ILE A 4 -3.01 17.05 21.97
C ILE A 4 -4.01 16.86 23.12
N LYS A 5 -3.65 17.26 24.35
CA LYS A 5 -4.56 17.23 25.50
C LYS A 5 -5.82 18.03 25.18
N THR A 6 -5.67 19.26 24.69
CA THR A 6 -6.79 20.14 24.34
C THR A 6 -7.67 19.56 23.24
N VAL A 7 -7.09 19.03 22.16
CA VAL A 7 -7.86 18.42 21.05
C VAL A 7 -8.66 17.20 21.55
N LEU A 8 -8.07 16.34 22.38
CA LEU A 8 -8.79 15.21 22.98
C LEU A 8 -9.92 15.67 23.91
N SER A 9 -9.69 16.74 24.68
CA SER A 9 -10.72 17.34 25.53
C SER A 9 -11.89 17.91 24.73
N LEU A 10 -11.61 18.60 23.61
CA LEU A 10 -12.64 19.09 22.71
C LEU A 10 -13.43 17.93 22.07
N HIS A 11 -12.72 16.89 21.60
CA HIS A 11 -13.34 15.72 20.98
C HIS A 11 -14.21 14.91 21.95
N LYS A 12 -13.80 14.76 23.21
CA LYS A 12 -14.57 14.05 24.24
C LYS A 12 -15.60 14.93 24.93
N GLY A 13 -15.49 16.25 24.77
CA GLY A 13 -16.33 17.19 25.52
C GLY A 13 -16.06 17.15 27.03
N GLU A 14 -14.84 16.88 27.44
CA GLU A 14 -14.43 16.68 28.84
C GLU A 14 -13.08 17.37 29.14
N ILE A 15 -12.97 17.97 30.32
CA ILE A 15 -11.75 18.60 30.83
C ILE A 15 -11.10 17.64 31.84
N PRO A 16 -9.92 17.06 31.53
CA PRO A 16 -9.23 16.14 32.43
C PRO A 16 -8.55 16.90 33.59
N PRO A 17 -8.38 16.23 34.75
CA PRO A 17 -7.76 16.83 35.93
C PRO A 17 -6.25 17.08 35.75
N ASN A 18 -5.70 17.92 36.62
CA ASN A 18 -4.25 18.07 36.77
C ASN A 18 -3.72 17.06 37.81
N LEU A 19 -3.08 15.98 37.33
CA LEU A 19 -2.68 14.80 38.12
C LEU A 19 -1.96 15.11 39.45
N ASN A 20 -1.12 16.15 39.49
CA ASN A 20 -0.26 16.45 40.64
C ASN A 20 -0.61 17.76 41.37
N PHE A 21 -1.76 18.37 41.10
CA PHE A 21 -2.16 19.58 41.81
C PHE A 21 -2.72 19.23 43.19
N LYS A 22 -2.03 19.65 44.26
CA LYS A 22 -2.44 19.42 45.66
C LYS A 22 -2.73 20.71 46.43
N LYS A 23 -1.90 21.73 46.23
CA LYS A 23 -2.02 23.04 46.89
C LYS A 23 -1.63 24.13 45.89
N LEU A 24 -2.41 25.21 45.86
CA LEU A 24 -2.11 26.38 45.03
C LEU A 24 -0.81 27.06 45.51
N ASN A 25 0.02 27.52 44.57
CA ASN A 25 1.20 28.30 44.90
C ASN A 25 0.78 29.65 45.54
N PRO A 26 1.32 30.04 46.72
CA PRO A 26 0.95 31.29 47.39
C PRO A 26 1.26 32.56 46.56
N HIS A 27 2.11 32.48 45.54
CA HIS A 27 2.39 33.57 44.62
C HIS A 27 1.34 33.75 43.51
N ILE A 28 0.30 32.91 43.45
CA ILE A 28 -0.78 32.97 42.46
C ILE A 28 -2.09 33.28 43.18
N GLN A 29 -2.68 34.45 42.91
CA GLN A 29 -3.98 34.85 43.45
C GLN A 29 -5.10 34.53 42.45
N LEU A 30 -6.00 33.61 42.81
CA LEU A 30 -7.18 33.26 42.00
C LEU A 30 -8.49 33.85 42.55
N GLU A 31 -8.49 34.31 43.81
CA GLU A 31 -9.64 34.97 44.43
C GLU A 31 -10.04 36.21 43.63
N GLY A 32 -11.33 36.30 43.25
CA GLY A 32 -11.86 37.38 42.41
C GLY A 32 -11.71 37.14 40.89
N THR A 33 -11.11 36.03 40.45
CA THR A 33 -11.00 35.68 39.03
C THR A 33 -12.02 34.60 38.61
N THR A 34 -12.23 34.44 37.31
CA THR A 34 -13.07 33.35 36.75
C THR A 34 -12.30 32.05 36.52
N PHE A 35 -11.02 31.98 36.91
CA PHE A 35 -10.18 30.81 36.64
C PHE A 35 -10.48 29.68 37.62
N VAL A 36 -10.70 28.48 37.08
CA VAL A 36 -10.91 27.25 37.84
C VAL A 36 -9.86 26.23 37.42
N LEU A 37 -9.22 25.59 38.40
CA LEU A 37 -8.24 24.52 38.15
C LEU A 37 -8.94 23.15 38.24
N PRO A 38 -8.97 22.34 37.16
CA PRO A 38 -9.66 21.06 37.16
C PRO A 38 -8.91 20.04 38.02
N MET A 39 -9.59 19.53 39.05
CA MET A 39 -9.11 18.53 40.01
C MET A 39 -9.68 17.14 39.77
N GLN A 40 -10.78 17.07 39.03
CA GLN A 40 -11.47 15.85 38.62
C GLN A 40 -11.83 16.01 37.13
N VAL A 41 -12.25 14.93 36.48
CA VAL A 41 -12.80 15.02 35.12
C VAL A 41 -14.11 15.81 35.20
N GLN A 42 -14.22 16.85 34.37
CA GLN A 42 -15.40 17.71 34.32
C GLN A 42 -15.99 17.71 32.91
N PRO A 43 -17.33 17.67 32.75
CA PRO A 43 -17.94 17.88 31.46
C PRO A 43 -17.59 19.29 30.95
N TRP A 44 -17.29 19.41 29.67
CA TRP A 44 -17.07 20.69 29.01
C TRP A 44 -18.40 21.16 28.41
N PRO A 45 -19.14 22.07 29.07
CA PRO A 45 -20.44 22.50 28.57
C PRO A 45 -20.27 23.21 27.22
N LYS A 46 -21.07 22.79 26.25
CA LYS A 46 -21.19 23.46 24.96
C LYS A 46 -22.15 24.64 25.13
N ARG A 47 -21.67 25.87 24.92
CA ARG A 47 -22.53 27.04 24.75
C ARG A 47 -22.93 27.11 23.27
N GLU A 48 -22.35 28.03 22.51
CA GLU A 48 -22.39 27.98 21.04
C GLU A 48 -21.35 27.00 20.49
N ARG A 49 -20.12 27.11 21.00
CA ARG A 49 -18.97 26.27 20.64
C ARG A 49 -18.00 26.15 21.81
N ARG A 50 -17.24 25.05 21.87
CA ARG A 50 -16.12 24.90 22.82
C ARG A 50 -14.86 25.56 22.25
N LEU A 51 -14.24 26.40 23.06
CA LEU A 51 -13.01 27.14 22.74
C LEU A 51 -11.96 26.92 23.82
N ALA A 52 -10.70 26.80 23.39
CA ALA A 52 -9.57 26.56 24.28
C ALA A 52 -8.36 27.40 23.88
N GLY A 53 -7.68 27.99 24.86
CA GLY A 53 -6.35 28.58 24.68
C GLY A 53 -5.26 27.54 24.99
N VAL A 54 -4.22 27.48 24.15
CA VAL A 54 -3.02 26.66 24.37
C VAL A 54 -1.81 27.59 24.36
N SER A 55 -1.10 27.65 25.49
CA SER A 55 0.13 28.44 25.63
C SER A 55 1.35 27.54 25.78
N ALA A 56 2.46 27.93 25.15
CA ALA A 56 3.77 27.31 25.34
C ALA A 56 4.84 28.40 25.52
N PHE A 57 5.65 28.25 26.58
CA PHE A 57 6.68 29.22 26.97
C PHE A 57 8.04 28.51 27.03
N GLY A 58 8.97 28.90 26.17
CA GLY A 58 10.33 28.38 26.15
C GLY A 58 11.21 29.10 27.17
N PHE A 59 12.19 28.40 27.76
CA PHE A 59 13.06 28.97 28.80
C PHE A 59 13.83 30.22 28.34
N GLY A 60 14.13 30.35 27.04
CA GLY A 60 14.78 31.50 26.44
C GLY A 60 13.85 32.71 26.18
N GLY A 61 12.58 32.63 26.56
CA GLY A 61 11.60 33.72 26.44
C GLY A 61 10.68 33.66 25.22
N THR A 62 10.82 32.65 24.35
CA THR A 62 9.91 32.46 23.20
C THR A 62 8.54 31.98 23.67
N ASN A 63 7.50 32.78 23.39
CA ASN A 63 6.13 32.51 23.79
C ASN A 63 5.23 32.31 22.57
N VAL A 64 4.41 31.26 22.59
CA VAL A 64 3.40 30.99 21.55
C VAL A 64 2.05 30.75 22.22
N HIS A 65 1.00 31.38 21.68
CA HIS A 65 -0.39 31.17 22.10
C HIS A 65 -1.26 30.81 20.89
N MET A 66 -2.18 29.86 21.08
CA MET A 66 -3.10 29.38 20.06
C MET A 66 -4.51 29.29 20.63
N ILE A 67 -5.50 29.69 19.85
CA ILE A 67 -6.92 29.48 20.14
C ILE A 67 -7.39 28.31 19.28
N VAL A 68 -8.05 27.33 19.91
CA VAL A 68 -8.54 26.11 19.30
C VAL A 68 -10.04 26.00 19.54
N GLU A 69 -10.77 25.58 18.52
CA GLU A 69 -12.22 25.38 18.53
C GLU A 69 -12.57 23.91 18.31
N GLU A 70 -13.72 23.46 18.83
CA GLU A 70 -14.25 22.14 18.47
C GLU A 70 -14.58 22.05 16.97
N ALA A 71 -14.41 20.86 16.40
CA ALA A 71 -14.75 20.64 15.00
C ALA A 71 -16.27 20.75 14.78
N PRO A 72 -16.72 21.25 13.61
CA PRO A 72 -18.14 21.23 13.24
C PRO A 72 -18.73 19.81 13.31
N GLU A 73 -20.01 19.71 13.66
CA GLU A 73 -20.71 18.42 13.68
C GLU A 73 -20.85 17.86 12.26
N VAL A 74 -20.25 16.70 12.03
CA VAL A 74 -20.36 16.01 10.74
C VAL A 74 -21.67 15.21 10.71
N LYS A 75 -22.70 15.75 10.04
CA LYS A 75 -23.99 15.06 9.85
C LYS A 75 -23.81 13.74 9.11
N LYS A 76 -24.44 12.66 9.60
CA LYS A 76 -24.41 11.33 8.94
C LYS A 76 -25.13 11.45 7.60
N ILE A 77 -24.35 11.33 6.52
CA ILE A 77 -24.88 11.31 5.16
C ILE A 77 -25.04 9.83 4.80
N ILE A 78 -26.23 9.49 4.34
CA ILE A 78 -26.57 8.15 3.84
C ILE A 78 -26.65 8.31 2.33
N ASN A 79 -25.97 7.45 1.58
CA ASN A 79 -26.09 7.46 0.13
C ASN A 79 -27.46 6.89 -0.25
N ASP A 80 -28.14 7.55 -1.18
CA ASP A 80 -29.39 7.03 -1.75
C ASP A 80 -29.14 5.76 -2.59
N ILE A 81 -27.94 5.68 -3.19
CA ILE A 81 -27.47 4.54 -3.97
C ILE A 81 -26.16 4.04 -3.36
N GLU A 82 -26.08 2.74 -3.07
CA GLU A 82 -24.89 2.11 -2.51
C GLU A 82 -24.58 0.81 -3.25
N ARG A 83 -23.29 0.51 -3.37
CA ARG A 83 -22.84 -0.77 -3.95
C ARG A 83 -22.93 -1.91 -2.93
N PRO A 84 -23.24 -3.14 -3.35
CA PRO A 84 -23.44 -4.27 -2.45
C PRO A 84 -22.14 -4.94 -1.98
N GLN A 85 -20.98 -4.56 -2.53
CA GLN A 85 -19.67 -5.08 -2.18
C GLN A 85 -18.63 -3.96 -2.13
N HIS A 86 -17.67 -4.07 -1.23
CA HIS A 86 -16.55 -3.14 -1.07
C HIS A 86 -15.23 -3.90 -1.04
N LEU A 87 -14.13 -3.21 -1.35
CA LEU A 87 -12.80 -3.79 -1.39
C LEU A 87 -11.92 -3.15 -0.31
N LEU A 88 -11.60 -3.91 0.74
CA LEU A 88 -10.60 -3.50 1.72
C LEU A 88 -9.22 -3.82 1.15
N THR A 89 -8.34 -2.81 1.09
CA THR A 89 -6.92 -3.05 0.85
C THR A 89 -6.09 -2.79 2.10
N LEU A 90 -5.14 -3.70 2.35
CA LEU A 90 -4.10 -3.55 3.36
C LEU A 90 -2.74 -3.71 2.69
N SER A 91 -1.72 -3.04 3.23
CA SER A 91 -0.36 -3.23 2.76
C SER A 91 0.68 -3.06 3.88
N ALA A 92 1.84 -3.68 3.71
CA ALA A 92 2.97 -3.49 4.60
C ALA A 92 4.33 -3.67 3.91
N ARG A 93 5.41 -3.29 4.60
CA ARG A 93 6.78 -3.44 4.10
C ARG A 93 7.32 -4.86 4.19
N SER A 94 6.65 -5.74 4.93
CA SER A 94 7.00 -7.15 5.11
C SER A 94 5.73 -7.99 5.26
N GLU A 95 5.82 -9.29 4.95
CA GLU A 95 4.71 -10.23 5.11
C GLU A 95 4.25 -10.36 6.57
N THR A 96 5.22 -10.38 7.50
CA THR A 96 5.00 -10.38 8.95
C THR A 96 4.22 -9.15 9.42
N ALA A 97 4.58 -7.96 8.93
CA ALA A 97 3.84 -6.73 9.23
C ALA A 97 2.43 -6.74 8.61
N LEU A 98 2.24 -7.29 7.41
CA LEU A 98 0.92 -7.43 6.79
C LEU A 98 -0.01 -8.33 7.62
N LEU A 99 0.50 -9.48 8.06
CA LEU A 99 -0.22 -10.40 8.94
C LEU A 99 -0.57 -9.75 10.28
N ALA A 100 0.37 -9.00 10.87
CA ALA A 100 0.13 -8.26 12.11
C ALA A 100 -0.94 -7.17 11.93
N LEU A 101 -0.97 -6.49 10.77
CA LEU A 101 -1.96 -5.47 10.46
C LEU A 101 -3.35 -6.08 10.31
N ALA A 102 -3.47 -7.19 9.58
CA ALA A 102 -4.72 -7.92 9.44
C ALA A 102 -5.28 -8.39 10.80
N LYS A 103 -4.41 -8.90 11.69
CA LYS A 103 -4.78 -9.26 13.06
C LYS A 103 -5.26 -8.06 13.88
N ARG A 104 -4.64 -6.89 13.75
CA ARG A 104 -5.10 -5.66 14.45
C ARG A 104 -6.50 -5.24 14.00
N TYR A 105 -6.78 -5.30 12.69
CA TYR A 105 -8.12 -5.04 12.15
C TYR A 105 -9.13 -6.06 12.70
N GLN A 106 -8.79 -7.35 12.68
CA GLN A 106 -9.63 -8.40 13.26
C GLN A 106 -9.94 -8.14 14.74
N THR A 107 -8.93 -7.82 15.57
CA THR A 107 -9.12 -7.55 16.99
C THR A 107 -10.01 -6.33 17.22
N GLN A 108 -9.79 -5.23 16.51
CA GLN A 108 -10.62 -4.02 16.64
C GLN A 108 -12.09 -4.31 16.30
N PHE A 109 -12.35 -5.06 15.22
CA PHE A 109 -13.73 -5.40 14.82
C PHE A 109 -14.39 -6.42 15.75
N SER A 110 -13.62 -7.20 16.51
CA SER A 110 -14.18 -8.11 17.52
C SER A 110 -14.53 -7.39 18.83
N GLN A 111 -13.90 -6.26 19.13
CA GLN A 111 -14.11 -5.49 20.37
C GLN A 111 -15.15 -4.38 20.24
N THR A 112 -15.59 -4.08 19.03
CA THR A 112 -16.53 -2.98 18.76
C THR A 112 -17.96 -3.53 18.69
N GLN A 113 -18.85 -3.05 19.57
CA GLN A 113 -20.25 -3.47 19.62
C GLN A 113 -21.07 -2.92 18.43
N ASP A 114 -20.86 -1.64 18.08
CA ASP A 114 -21.43 -1.01 16.89
C ASP A 114 -20.40 -0.96 15.76
N LEU A 115 -20.47 -1.95 14.87
CA LEU A 115 -19.53 -2.05 13.75
C LEU A 115 -19.68 -0.84 12.80
N PRO A 116 -18.58 -0.17 12.43
CA PRO A 116 -18.64 0.87 11.43
C PRO A 116 -19.07 0.30 10.07
N SER A 117 -19.57 1.19 9.19
CA SER A 117 -19.90 0.85 7.82
C SER A 117 -18.70 0.25 7.10
N VAL A 118 -18.89 -0.90 6.43
CA VAL A 118 -17.86 -1.55 5.62
C VAL A 118 -17.33 -0.61 4.54
N ALA A 119 -18.18 0.27 4.01
CA ALA A 119 -17.81 1.28 3.02
C ALA A 119 -16.78 2.28 3.57
N ASP A 120 -17.04 2.84 4.76
CA ASP A 120 -16.15 3.81 5.41
C ASP A 120 -14.83 3.16 5.84
N ILE A 121 -14.86 1.88 6.26
CA ILE A 121 -13.65 1.11 6.57
C ILE A 121 -12.77 0.98 5.32
N CYS A 122 -13.34 0.51 4.21
CA CYS A 122 -12.61 0.31 2.97
C CYS A 122 -12.09 1.64 2.43
N TYR A 123 -12.93 2.68 2.37
CA TYR A 123 -12.55 4.02 1.93
C TYR A 123 -11.39 4.57 2.75
N THR A 124 -11.47 4.49 4.08
CA THR A 124 -10.41 5.00 4.97
C THR A 124 -9.08 4.28 4.75
N ALA A 125 -9.13 2.95 4.58
CA ALA A 125 -7.93 2.17 4.34
C ALA A 125 -7.32 2.46 2.96
N ASN A 126 -8.15 2.57 1.93
CA ASN A 126 -7.72 2.74 0.54
C ASN A 126 -7.24 4.16 0.22
N THR A 127 -7.82 5.19 0.83
CA THR A 127 -7.49 6.60 0.53
C THR A 127 -6.60 7.26 1.60
N GLY A 128 -6.62 6.73 2.83
CA GLY A 128 -5.97 7.34 3.99
C GLY A 128 -4.69 6.63 4.44
N ARG A 129 -4.16 5.66 3.67
CA ARG A 129 -2.96 4.88 4.01
C ARG A 129 -2.00 4.84 2.84
N ALA A 130 -0.72 4.64 3.14
CA ALA A 130 0.28 4.35 2.13
C ALA A 130 0.14 2.90 1.63
N HIS A 131 0.47 2.67 0.36
CA HIS A 131 0.46 1.36 -0.28
C HIS A 131 1.88 0.80 -0.46
N PHE A 132 2.22 -0.21 0.33
CA PHE A 132 3.52 -0.90 0.32
C PHE A 132 3.51 -2.18 -0.55
N PRO A 133 4.67 -2.83 -0.79
CA PRO A 133 4.79 -3.98 -1.69
C PRO A 133 4.00 -5.23 -1.28
N HIS A 134 3.96 -5.58 0.01
CA HIS A 134 3.15 -6.72 0.47
C HIS A 134 1.70 -6.27 0.61
N ARG A 135 0.81 -6.81 -0.20
CA ARG A 135 -0.57 -6.35 -0.34
C ARG A 135 -1.57 -7.46 -0.05
N LEU A 136 -2.71 -7.06 0.49
CA LEU A 136 -3.89 -7.89 0.73
C LEU A 136 -5.12 -7.10 0.26
N ALA A 137 -5.99 -7.77 -0.49
CA ALA A 137 -7.25 -7.25 -0.99
C ALA A 137 -8.37 -8.20 -0.58
N ILE A 138 -9.41 -7.68 0.09
CA ILE A 138 -10.55 -8.45 0.59
C ILE A 138 -11.85 -7.79 0.12
N GLY A 139 -12.59 -8.48 -0.74
CA GLY A 139 -13.97 -8.11 -1.05
C GLY A 139 -14.88 -8.40 0.15
N ALA A 140 -15.86 -7.56 0.45
CA ALA A 140 -16.90 -7.85 1.44
C ALA A 140 -18.13 -6.96 1.25
N GLY A 141 -19.33 -7.53 1.44
CA GLY A 141 -20.60 -6.80 1.50
C GLY A 141 -20.99 -6.34 2.90
N SER A 142 -20.26 -6.77 3.94
CA SER A 142 -20.53 -6.37 5.31
C SER A 142 -19.28 -6.42 6.19
N THR A 143 -19.31 -5.67 7.29
CA THR A 143 -18.21 -5.68 8.28
C THR A 143 -18.06 -7.04 8.95
N LEU A 144 -19.16 -7.80 9.08
CA LEU A 144 -19.12 -9.18 9.59
C LEU A 144 -18.35 -10.10 8.65
N GLN A 145 -18.67 -10.07 7.35
CA GLN A 145 -17.96 -10.85 6.34
C GLN A 145 -16.48 -10.45 6.25
N LEU A 146 -16.18 -9.15 6.36
CA LEU A 146 -14.82 -8.65 6.40
C LEU A 146 -14.03 -9.20 7.59
N ARG A 147 -14.64 -9.25 8.78
CA ARG A 147 -14.06 -9.82 9.99
C ARG A 147 -13.73 -11.32 9.82
N GLU A 148 -14.64 -12.09 9.23
CA GLU A 148 -14.44 -13.51 8.95
C GLU A 148 -13.30 -13.76 7.96
N ARG A 149 -13.21 -12.94 6.89
CA ARG A 149 -12.14 -13.04 5.89
C ARG A 149 -10.78 -12.64 6.49
N LEU A 150 -10.73 -11.59 7.32
CA LEU A 150 -9.52 -11.21 8.07
C LEU A 150 -9.06 -12.32 9.03
N ALA A 151 -10.00 -13.00 9.71
CA ALA A 151 -9.68 -14.15 10.55
C ALA A 151 -9.14 -15.33 9.73
N THR A 152 -9.72 -15.57 8.55
CA THR A 152 -9.28 -16.63 7.63
C THR A 152 -7.87 -16.37 7.11
N PHE A 153 -7.58 -15.13 6.69
CA PHE A 153 -6.22 -14.69 6.31
C PHE A 153 -5.22 -14.88 7.45
N SER A 154 -5.61 -14.44 8.66
CA SER A 154 -4.75 -14.51 9.84
C SER A 154 -4.40 -15.94 10.26
N ALA A 155 -5.20 -16.91 9.82
CA ALA A 155 -4.97 -18.35 10.01
C ALA A 155 -4.20 -19.01 8.84
N GLY A 156 -3.73 -18.24 7.85
CA GLY A 156 -2.98 -18.75 6.70
C GLY A 156 -3.84 -19.54 5.70
N LYS A 157 -5.17 -19.34 5.70
CA LYS A 157 -6.09 -20.05 4.81
C LYS A 157 -6.50 -19.17 3.64
N ALA A 158 -6.63 -19.77 2.45
CA ALA A 158 -7.22 -19.12 1.29
C ALA A 158 -8.75 -19.02 1.43
N ASN A 159 -9.35 -17.98 0.85
CA ASN A 159 -10.79 -17.79 0.78
C ASN A 159 -11.17 -17.10 -0.54
N ALA A 160 -12.32 -17.45 -1.11
CA ALA A 160 -12.84 -16.78 -2.30
C ALA A 160 -13.12 -15.28 -2.02
N GLY A 161 -12.68 -14.41 -2.92
CA GLY A 161 -12.80 -12.96 -2.75
C GLY A 161 -11.76 -12.34 -1.81
N MET A 162 -10.65 -13.05 -1.59
CA MET A 162 -9.45 -12.55 -0.95
C MET A 162 -8.23 -12.86 -1.81
N GLN A 163 -7.35 -11.88 -2.00
CA GLN A 163 -6.11 -12.02 -2.75
C GLN A 163 -4.97 -11.38 -1.97
N SER A 164 -3.80 -11.99 -1.96
CA SER A 164 -2.59 -11.44 -1.34
C SER A 164 -1.38 -11.74 -2.20
N GLY A 165 -0.40 -10.85 -2.17
CA GLY A 165 0.84 -11.02 -2.90
C GLY A 165 1.87 -9.98 -2.48
N SER A 166 3.03 -10.02 -3.14
CA SER A 166 4.07 -9.02 -2.99
C SER A 166 4.53 -8.57 -4.36
N ILE A 167 4.72 -7.26 -4.52
CA ILE A 167 5.30 -6.69 -5.72
C ILE A 167 6.80 -7.04 -5.72
N SER A 168 7.22 -7.93 -6.61
CA SER A 168 8.59 -8.43 -6.70
C SER A 168 9.47 -7.63 -7.69
N SER A 169 8.88 -6.94 -8.66
CA SER A 169 9.57 -6.10 -9.65
C SER A 169 8.89 -4.75 -9.82
N GLN A 170 9.67 -3.69 -10.01
CA GLN A 170 9.19 -2.36 -10.43
C GLN A 170 8.87 -2.33 -11.94
N THR A 171 8.26 -3.39 -12.47
CA THR A 171 7.86 -3.43 -13.87
C THR A 171 6.58 -2.63 -14.02
N GLU A 172 6.62 -1.56 -14.80
CA GLU A 172 5.39 -0.90 -15.27
C GLU A 172 4.60 -1.93 -16.08
N HIS A 173 3.36 -2.19 -15.65
CA HIS A 173 2.45 -3.07 -16.36
C HIS A 173 1.86 -2.33 -17.54
N LYS A 174 1.81 -2.99 -18.70
CA LYS A 174 1.23 -2.42 -19.90
C LYS A 174 -0.11 -3.08 -20.17
N LEU A 175 -1.17 -2.26 -20.11
CA LEU A 175 -2.55 -2.72 -20.06
C LEU A 175 -3.24 -2.56 -21.42
N ALA A 176 -3.85 -3.65 -21.90
CA ALA A 176 -4.66 -3.65 -23.11
C ALA A 176 -6.15 -3.79 -22.77
N PHE A 177 -6.98 -2.85 -23.21
CA PHE A 177 -8.44 -3.04 -23.21
C PHE A 177 -8.87 -3.82 -24.45
N LEU A 178 -9.64 -4.88 -24.22
CA LEU A 178 -10.21 -5.76 -25.24
C LEU A 178 -11.72 -5.56 -25.29
N PHE A 179 -12.24 -5.04 -26.41
CA PHE A 179 -13.66 -4.72 -26.57
C PHE A 179 -14.41 -5.85 -27.29
N THR A 180 -15.46 -6.37 -26.66
CA THR A 180 -16.11 -7.62 -27.05
C THR A 180 -16.89 -7.48 -28.37
N GLY A 181 -17.02 -8.61 -29.09
CA GLY A 181 -17.80 -8.70 -30.32
C GLY A 181 -19.29 -8.99 -30.07
N GLN A 182 -20.05 -9.00 -31.16
CA GLN A 182 -21.44 -9.46 -31.16
C GLN A 182 -21.56 -10.95 -30.80
N GLY A 183 -22.60 -11.32 -30.06
CA GLY A 183 -22.86 -12.67 -29.56
C GLY A 183 -22.66 -12.84 -28.05
N SER A 184 -22.17 -11.80 -27.37
CA SER A 184 -21.96 -11.78 -25.91
C SER A 184 -23.10 -11.10 -25.14
N GLN A 185 -24.03 -10.45 -25.83
CA GLN A 185 -25.15 -9.74 -25.23
C GLN A 185 -26.13 -10.70 -24.55
N TYR A 186 -26.70 -10.26 -23.44
CA TYR A 186 -27.81 -10.94 -22.77
C TYR A 186 -28.73 -9.92 -22.10
N ILE A 187 -30.00 -10.28 -21.96
CA ILE A 187 -31.00 -9.42 -21.32
C ILE A 187 -30.60 -9.18 -19.86
N GLY A 188 -30.63 -7.93 -19.41
CA GLY A 188 -30.24 -7.57 -18.05
C GLY A 188 -28.74 -7.48 -17.80
N MET A 189 -27.90 -7.48 -18.84
CA MET A 189 -26.46 -7.26 -18.70
C MET A 189 -26.14 -5.96 -17.94
N ALA A 190 -25.17 -6.03 -17.03
CA ALA A 190 -24.74 -4.94 -16.16
C ALA A 190 -25.85 -4.28 -15.30
N ARG A 191 -27.01 -4.92 -15.10
CA ARG A 191 -28.14 -4.32 -14.37
C ARG A 191 -27.75 -3.90 -12.95
N GLN A 192 -26.93 -4.69 -12.27
CA GLN A 192 -26.51 -4.35 -10.91
C GLN A 192 -25.66 -3.08 -10.91
N LEU A 193 -24.79 -2.89 -11.92
CA LEU A 193 -23.99 -1.68 -12.06
C LEU A 193 -24.86 -0.47 -12.42
N TYR A 194 -25.80 -0.62 -13.35
CA TYR A 194 -26.77 0.43 -13.64
C TYR A 194 -27.51 0.87 -12.38
N GLU A 195 -27.92 -0.08 -11.53
CA GLU A 195 -28.65 0.21 -10.30
C GLU A 195 -27.78 0.81 -9.18
N THR A 196 -26.47 0.57 -9.15
CA THR A 196 -25.64 0.86 -7.96
C THR A 196 -24.35 1.67 -8.21
N GLN A 197 -23.96 1.91 -9.46
CA GLN A 197 -22.78 2.68 -9.85
C GLN A 197 -23.21 3.92 -10.67
N PRO A 198 -23.13 5.13 -10.08
CA PRO A 198 -23.59 6.38 -10.73
C PRO A 198 -22.84 6.81 -12.00
N THR A 199 -21.51 6.76 -12.07
CA THR A 199 -20.72 7.04 -13.29
C THR A 199 -21.10 6.12 -14.46
N PHE A 200 -21.25 4.81 -14.20
CA PHE A 200 -21.69 3.84 -15.20
C PHE A 200 -23.11 4.15 -15.68
N ARG A 201 -24.05 4.36 -14.74
CA ARG A 201 -25.44 4.72 -15.04
C ARG A 201 -25.50 5.98 -15.90
N HIS A 202 -24.81 7.05 -15.48
CA HIS A 202 -24.82 8.33 -16.19
C HIS A 202 -24.32 8.20 -17.62
N THR A 203 -23.24 7.43 -17.82
CA THR A 203 -22.70 7.18 -19.15
C THR A 203 -23.68 6.38 -20.02
N LEU A 204 -24.30 5.33 -19.47
CA LEU A 204 -25.28 4.53 -20.19
C LEU A 204 -26.56 5.34 -20.52
N ASP A 205 -27.02 6.19 -19.60
CA ASP A 205 -28.14 7.12 -19.80
C ASP A 205 -27.83 8.11 -20.93
N LYS A 206 -26.60 8.64 -20.97
CA LYS A 206 -26.14 9.53 -22.05
C LYS A 206 -26.16 8.80 -23.40
N CYS A 207 -25.64 7.57 -23.46
CA CYS A 207 -25.70 6.77 -24.68
C CYS A 207 -27.15 6.51 -25.13
N ASN A 208 -28.03 6.16 -24.20
CA ASN A 208 -29.44 5.96 -24.47
C ASN A 208 -30.11 7.22 -25.02
N GLU A 209 -29.81 8.40 -24.47
CA GLU A 209 -30.36 9.67 -24.96
C GLU A 209 -29.92 9.96 -26.40
N ILE A 210 -28.63 9.80 -26.71
CA ILE A 210 -28.10 10.00 -28.07
C ILE A 210 -28.76 9.03 -29.06
N LEU A 211 -28.94 7.77 -28.66
CA LEU A 211 -29.49 6.72 -29.52
C LEU A 211 -30.99 6.86 -29.80
N ARG A 212 -31.74 7.71 -29.07
CA ARG A 212 -33.16 7.97 -29.35
C ARG A 212 -33.42 8.47 -30.78
N ALA A 213 -32.45 9.14 -31.39
CA ALA A 213 -32.55 9.61 -32.76
C ALA A 213 -32.37 8.49 -33.81
N TYR A 214 -31.84 7.33 -33.41
CA TYR A 214 -31.41 6.26 -34.32
C TYR A 214 -32.11 4.92 -34.10
N LEU A 215 -32.77 4.73 -32.94
CA LEU A 215 -33.46 3.50 -32.57
C LEU A 215 -34.97 3.74 -32.42
N GLU A 216 -35.78 2.77 -32.85
CA GLU A 216 -37.24 2.86 -32.71
C GLU A 216 -37.68 2.69 -31.25
N GLN A 217 -37.01 1.82 -30.51
CA GLN A 217 -37.20 1.64 -29.07
C GLN A 217 -36.01 2.22 -28.29
N PRO A 218 -36.25 2.89 -27.14
CA PRO A 218 -35.17 3.34 -26.27
C PRO A 218 -34.23 2.19 -25.90
N LEU A 219 -32.92 2.45 -25.92
CA LEU A 219 -31.92 1.41 -25.67
C LEU A 219 -32.14 0.73 -24.31
N LEU A 220 -32.43 1.51 -23.26
CA LEU A 220 -32.61 0.97 -21.91
C LEU A 220 -33.81 0.02 -21.82
N SER A 221 -34.91 0.24 -22.55
CA SER A 221 -36.04 -0.70 -22.56
C SER A 221 -35.70 -1.99 -23.30
N VAL A 222 -34.71 -1.97 -24.19
CA VAL A 222 -34.23 -3.18 -24.88
C VAL A 222 -33.29 -4.00 -23.99
N ILE A 223 -32.39 -3.34 -23.25
CA ILE A 223 -31.45 -4.02 -22.34
C ILE A 223 -32.17 -4.47 -21.05
N TYR A 224 -33.09 -3.66 -20.53
CA TYR A 224 -33.85 -3.87 -19.29
C TYR A 224 -35.37 -3.92 -19.57
N PRO A 225 -35.85 -4.91 -20.33
CA PRO A 225 -37.25 -4.99 -20.74
C PRO A 225 -38.19 -5.30 -19.58
N GLU A 226 -39.42 -4.79 -19.66
CA GLU A 226 -40.54 -5.26 -18.82
C GLU A 226 -41.14 -6.57 -19.37
N ALA A 227 -41.23 -6.72 -20.70
CA ALA A 227 -41.68 -7.94 -21.37
C ALA A 227 -41.16 -8.02 -22.82
N GLY A 228 -40.48 -9.11 -23.17
CA GLY A 228 -39.87 -9.31 -24.50
C GLY A 228 -38.74 -8.32 -24.80
N SER A 229 -37.78 -8.70 -25.64
CA SER A 229 -36.72 -7.77 -26.02
C SER A 229 -36.18 -8.08 -27.42
N PRO A 230 -36.04 -7.05 -28.29
CA PRO A 230 -35.40 -7.19 -29.58
C PRO A 230 -33.86 -7.15 -29.48
N LEU A 231 -33.27 -7.35 -28.29
CA LEU A 231 -31.82 -7.24 -28.07
C LEU A 231 -30.99 -8.12 -29.03
N ASN A 232 -31.53 -9.23 -29.52
CA ASN A 232 -30.86 -10.12 -30.47
C ASN A 232 -31.04 -9.73 -31.94
N GLU A 233 -31.83 -8.69 -32.23
CA GLU A 233 -31.86 -8.06 -33.54
C GLU A 233 -30.63 -7.16 -33.68
N THR A 234 -29.94 -7.26 -34.82
CA THR A 234 -28.64 -6.63 -35.07
C THR A 234 -28.67 -5.11 -34.86
N MET A 235 -29.79 -4.48 -35.22
CA MET A 235 -29.99 -3.04 -35.06
C MET A 235 -29.97 -2.58 -33.60
N TYR A 236 -30.30 -3.46 -32.65
CA TYR A 236 -30.23 -3.19 -31.21
C TYR A 236 -28.99 -3.79 -30.56
N THR A 237 -28.53 -4.97 -31.00
CA THR A 237 -27.36 -5.64 -30.43
C THR A 237 -26.11 -4.75 -30.49
N GLN A 238 -25.82 -4.17 -31.67
CA GLN A 238 -24.57 -3.43 -31.85
C GLN A 238 -24.52 -2.13 -31.05
N PRO A 239 -25.58 -1.28 -31.04
CA PRO A 239 -25.62 -0.11 -30.17
C PRO A 239 -25.63 -0.47 -28.67
N ALA A 240 -26.28 -1.57 -28.28
CA ALA A 240 -26.29 -2.02 -26.88
C ALA A 240 -24.91 -2.42 -26.38
N LEU A 241 -24.17 -3.20 -27.17
CA LEU A 241 -22.79 -3.57 -26.85
C LEU A 241 -21.90 -2.34 -26.81
N PHE A 242 -22.00 -1.45 -27.80
CA PHE A 242 -21.22 -0.21 -27.81
C PHE A 242 -21.46 0.61 -26.55
N ALA A 243 -22.72 0.87 -26.20
CA ALA A 243 -23.08 1.71 -25.07
C ALA A 243 -22.63 1.11 -23.74
N LEU A 244 -22.80 -0.20 -23.56
CA LEU A 244 -22.35 -0.90 -22.35
C LEU A 244 -20.83 -0.92 -22.23
N GLU A 245 -20.12 -1.26 -23.29
CA GLU A 245 -18.65 -1.34 -23.30
C GLU A 245 -18.02 0.04 -23.08
N TYR A 246 -18.57 1.09 -23.70
CA TYR A 246 -18.15 2.47 -23.46
C TYR A 246 -18.38 2.88 -22.00
N ALA A 247 -19.57 2.57 -21.43
CA ALA A 247 -19.87 2.88 -20.03
C ALA A 247 -18.97 2.12 -19.03
N LEU A 248 -18.61 0.86 -19.33
CA LEU A 248 -17.64 0.10 -18.55
C LEU A 248 -16.24 0.72 -18.62
N ALA A 249 -15.78 1.10 -19.82
CA ALA A 249 -14.48 1.74 -20.02
C ALA A 249 -14.40 3.07 -19.23
N GLU A 250 -15.40 3.95 -19.37
CA GLU A 250 -15.42 5.22 -18.63
C GLU A 250 -15.43 5.02 -17.11
N MET A 251 -16.14 4.00 -16.61
CA MET A 251 -16.10 3.64 -15.19
C MET A 251 -14.69 3.20 -14.74
N TRP A 252 -14.02 2.33 -15.50
CA TRP A 252 -12.66 1.88 -15.16
C TRP A 252 -11.63 3.02 -15.20
N ARG A 253 -11.73 3.88 -16.22
CA ARG A 253 -10.91 5.10 -16.34
C ARG A 253 -11.16 6.05 -15.18
N SER A 254 -12.39 6.13 -14.69
CA SER A 254 -12.72 6.86 -13.46
C SER A 254 -12.02 6.30 -12.21
N TRP A 255 -11.52 5.08 -12.24
CA TRP A 255 -10.72 4.49 -11.15
C TRP A 255 -9.22 4.58 -11.42
N GLY A 256 -8.81 5.35 -12.43
CA GLY A 256 -7.42 5.50 -12.85
C GLY A 256 -6.89 4.34 -13.70
N ILE A 257 -7.76 3.42 -14.13
CA ILE A 257 -7.36 2.31 -15.00
C ILE A 257 -7.50 2.77 -16.45
N GLU A 258 -6.40 3.26 -17.01
CA GLU A 258 -6.30 3.68 -18.42
C GLU A 258 -5.63 2.57 -19.24
N PRO A 259 -6.06 2.33 -20.50
CA PRO A 259 -5.38 1.40 -21.40
C PRO A 259 -4.17 2.06 -22.07
N ASP A 260 -3.08 1.32 -22.17
CA ASP A 260 -1.93 1.67 -23.01
C ASP A 260 -2.18 1.34 -24.48
N MET A 261 -3.03 0.36 -24.75
CA MET A 261 -3.44 -0.06 -26.09
C MET A 261 -4.88 -0.57 -26.08
N VAL A 262 -5.56 -0.45 -27.20
CA VAL A 262 -6.92 -1.00 -27.37
C VAL A 262 -6.98 -1.96 -28.55
N LEU A 263 -7.79 -3.01 -28.41
CA LEU A 263 -8.16 -3.93 -29.48
C LEU A 263 -9.64 -4.23 -29.35
N GLY A 264 -10.39 -4.12 -30.43
CA GLY A 264 -11.80 -4.51 -30.43
C GLY A 264 -12.07 -5.65 -31.39
N HIS A 265 -12.99 -6.54 -31.06
CA HIS A 265 -13.36 -7.66 -31.93
C HIS A 265 -14.58 -7.29 -32.77
N SER A 266 -14.43 -7.17 -34.09
CA SER A 266 -15.52 -6.79 -34.99
C SER A 266 -16.20 -5.48 -34.56
N ILE A 267 -17.40 -5.53 -33.97
CA ILE A 267 -18.12 -4.36 -33.47
C ILE A 267 -17.39 -3.67 -32.32
N GLY A 268 -16.63 -4.41 -31.50
CA GLY A 268 -15.89 -3.86 -30.38
C GLY A 268 -14.83 -2.85 -30.83
N GLU A 269 -14.40 -2.89 -32.10
CA GLU A 269 -13.44 -1.93 -32.65
C GLU A 269 -14.01 -0.51 -32.76
N TYR A 270 -15.32 -0.38 -32.93
CA TYR A 270 -15.98 0.92 -32.89
C TYR A 270 -15.86 1.55 -31.50
N VAL A 271 -15.99 0.74 -30.44
CA VAL A 271 -15.79 1.18 -29.05
C VAL A 271 -14.32 1.48 -28.80
N ALA A 272 -13.42 0.59 -29.23
CA ALA A 272 -11.98 0.79 -29.12
C ALA A 272 -11.53 2.10 -29.79
N ALA A 273 -12.01 2.38 -31.00
CA ALA A 273 -11.72 3.61 -31.72
C ALA A 273 -12.29 4.85 -31.01
N CYS A 274 -13.50 4.77 -30.45
CA CYS A 274 -14.09 5.84 -29.64
C CYS A 274 -13.24 6.14 -28.40
N ILE A 275 -12.85 5.10 -27.65
CA ILE A 275 -12.01 5.22 -26.45
C ILE A 275 -10.61 5.73 -26.79
N ALA A 276 -10.07 5.33 -27.95
CA ALA A 276 -8.81 5.84 -28.48
C ALA A 276 -8.92 7.28 -29.03
N GLY A 277 -10.11 7.89 -29.03
CA GLY A 277 -10.32 9.27 -29.47
C GLY A 277 -10.42 9.46 -30.98
N ALA A 278 -10.65 8.41 -31.76
CA ALA A 278 -10.81 8.50 -33.21
C ALA A 278 -12.05 9.31 -33.65
N PHE A 279 -13.08 9.37 -32.81
CA PHE A 279 -14.29 10.17 -32.98
C PHE A 279 -14.99 10.36 -31.64
N SER A 280 -15.99 11.25 -31.58
CA SER A 280 -16.79 11.50 -30.38
C SER A 280 -17.75 10.35 -30.05
N LEU A 281 -18.26 10.32 -28.82
CA LEU A 281 -19.29 9.37 -28.41
C LEU A 281 -20.53 9.47 -29.31
N GLU A 282 -20.96 10.69 -29.62
CA GLU A 282 -22.11 11.00 -30.45
C GLU A 282 -21.95 10.43 -31.87
N ASP A 283 -20.77 10.63 -32.47
CA ASP A 283 -20.43 10.10 -33.79
C ASP A 283 -20.28 8.59 -33.80
N GLY A 284 -19.65 8.01 -32.77
CA GLY A 284 -19.52 6.57 -32.61
C GLY A 284 -20.86 5.87 -32.50
N LEU A 285 -21.78 6.43 -31.71
CA LEU A 285 -23.16 5.91 -31.56
C LEU A 285 -23.97 6.06 -32.86
N LYS A 286 -23.83 7.18 -33.58
CA LYS A 286 -24.43 7.36 -34.90
C LYS A 286 -23.95 6.28 -35.88
N LEU A 287 -22.64 6.06 -35.95
CA LEU A 287 -22.02 5.13 -36.88
C LEU A 287 -22.42 3.69 -36.58
N ILE A 288 -22.38 3.26 -35.31
CA ILE A 288 -22.75 1.89 -34.93
C ILE A 288 -24.25 1.62 -35.09
N ALA A 289 -25.12 2.61 -34.82
CA ALA A 289 -26.55 2.48 -35.05
C ALA A 289 -26.87 2.36 -36.56
N ALA A 290 -26.21 3.16 -37.40
CA ALA A 290 -26.32 3.04 -38.85
C ALA A 290 -25.85 1.67 -39.36
N ARG A 291 -24.72 1.18 -38.85
CA ARG A 291 -24.22 -0.17 -39.16
C ARG A 291 -25.21 -1.25 -38.79
N GLY A 292 -25.71 -1.24 -37.55
CA GLY A 292 -26.66 -2.22 -37.05
C GLY A 292 -27.96 -2.24 -37.87
N ARG A 293 -28.52 -1.06 -38.17
CA ARG A 293 -29.73 -0.93 -38.99
C ARG A 293 -29.53 -1.43 -40.42
N LEU A 294 -28.50 -0.96 -41.12
CA LEU A 294 -28.23 -1.35 -42.50
C LEU A 294 -27.91 -2.85 -42.63
N MET A 295 -27.27 -3.45 -41.62
CA MET A 295 -27.08 -4.90 -41.57
C MET A 295 -28.39 -5.66 -41.37
N GLN A 296 -29.28 -5.15 -40.51
CA GLN A 296 -30.57 -5.77 -40.23
C GLN A 296 -31.52 -5.75 -41.45
N GLU A 297 -31.37 -4.76 -42.34
CA GLU A 297 -32.16 -4.62 -43.57
C GLU A 297 -31.75 -5.63 -44.67
N LEU A 298 -30.61 -6.31 -44.52
CA LEU A 298 -30.16 -7.30 -45.50
C LEU A 298 -31.02 -8.58 -45.43
N PRO A 299 -31.11 -9.35 -46.52
CA PRO A 299 -31.83 -10.63 -46.49
C PRO A 299 -31.17 -11.63 -45.51
N GLU A 300 -31.97 -12.28 -44.67
CA GLU A 300 -31.57 -13.38 -43.78
C GLU A 300 -31.27 -14.69 -44.55
N ARG A 301 -30.30 -14.64 -45.46
CA ARG A 301 -29.89 -15.77 -46.33
C ARG A 301 -28.45 -16.22 -46.07
N GLY A 302 -27.80 -15.64 -45.07
CA GLY A 302 -26.43 -15.92 -44.70
C GLY A 302 -26.34 -16.70 -43.39
N SER A 303 -25.24 -17.43 -43.21
CA SER A 303 -24.90 -18.06 -41.93
C SER A 303 -23.41 -17.85 -41.61
N MET A 304 -23.03 -18.15 -40.37
CA MET A 304 -21.63 -18.18 -39.95
C MET A 304 -21.30 -19.53 -39.30
N LEU A 305 -20.07 -19.97 -39.48
CA LEU A 305 -19.58 -21.29 -39.07
C LEU A 305 -18.19 -21.14 -38.46
N VAL A 306 -17.97 -21.69 -37.27
CA VAL A 306 -16.62 -21.88 -36.74
C VAL A 306 -16.06 -23.18 -37.33
N ALA A 307 -14.90 -23.11 -37.96
CA ALA A 307 -14.11 -24.26 -38.37
C ALA A 307 -12.85 -24.34 -37.49
N PHE A 308 -12.60 -25.50 -36.88
CA PHE A 308 -11.43 -25.73 -36.03
C PHE A 308 -10.19 -26.08 -36.86
N ALA A 309 -9.80 -25.16 -37.75
CA ALA A 309 -8.66 -25.31 -38.64
C ALA A 309 -7.97 -23.96 -38.87
N GLU A 310 -6.71 -24.02 -39.28
CA GLU A 310 -5.93 -22.87 -39.71
C GLU A 310 -6.44 -22.30 -41.05
N PRO A 311 -6.35 -20.97 -41.28
CA PRO A 311 -6.87 -20.34 -42.50
C PRO A 311 -6.24 -20.89 -43.80
N THR A 312 -4.96 -21.25 -43.77
CA THR A 312 -4.21 -21.83 -44.89
C THR A 312 -4.81 -23.16 -45.36
N ARG A 313 -5.25 -23.99 -44.42
CA ARG A 313 -5.90 -25.27 -44.72
C ARG A 313 -7.29 -25.11 -45.32
N LEU A 314 -7.98 -24.01 -44.99
CA LEU A 314 -9.31 -23.70 -45.54
C LEU A 314 -9.25 -23.03 -46.92
N ALA A 315 -8.09 -22.49 -47.32
CA ALA A 315 -7.94 -21.70 -48.53
C ALA A 315 -8.36 -22.47 -49.80
N SER A 316 -7.89 -23.71 -49.97
CA SER A 316 -8.20 -24.54 -51.15
C SER A 316 -9.68 -24.89 -51.26
N ILE A 317 -10.36 -25.10 -50.12
CA ILE A 317 -11.80 -25.35 -50.08
C ILE A 317 -12.58 -24.09 -50.46
N LEU A 318 -12.14 -22.93 -49.97
CA LEU A 318 -12.78 -21.64 -50.20
C LEU A 318 -12.61 -21.13 -51.64
N GLU A 319 -11.58 -21.57 -52.38
CA GLU A 319 -11.39 -21.20 -53.79
C GLU A 319 -12.62 -21.52 -54.65
N ALA A 320 -13.25 -22.67 -54.42
CA ALA A 320 -14.45 -23.09 -55.14
C ALA A 320 -15.72 -22.27 -54.79
N HIS A 321 -15.67 -21.50 -53.70
CA HIS A 321 -16.78 -20.71 -53.15
C HIS A 321 -16.48 -19.20 -53.12
N GLN A 322 -15.50 -18.74 -53.90
CA GLN A 322 -15.16 -17.33 -54.01
C GLN A 322 -16.38 -16.46 -54.35
N GLY A 323 -16.51 -15.34 -53.66
CA GLY A 323 -17.64 -14.43 -53.81
C GLY A 323 -18.93 -14.87 -53.11
N GLN A 324 -19.00 -16.09 -52.57
CA GLN A 324 -20.15 -16.59 -51.80
C GLN A 324 -19.84 -16.77 -50.31
N VAL A 325 -18.63 -17.21 -49.98
CA VAL A 325 -18.15 -17.41 -48.61
C VAL A 325 -16.80 -16.70 -48.45
N ALA A 326 -16.58 -16.11 -47.28
CA ALA A 326 -15.31 -15.52 -46.89
C ALA A 326 -14.90 -15.98 -45.49
N VAL A 327 -13.61 -15.86 -45.20
CA VAL A 327 -13.12 -15.90 -43.83
C VAL A 327 -13.54 -14.61 -43.15
N ALA A 328 -14.45 -14.70 -42.19
CA ALA A 328 -14.95 -13.55 -41.43
C ALA A 328 -13.99 -13.17 -40.29
N VAL A 329 -13.47 -14.17 -39.56
CA VAL A 329 -12.68 -13.94 -38.36
C VAL A 329 -11.61 -15.01 -38.22
N ILE A 330 -10.41 -14.64 -37.79
CA ILE A 330 -9.35 -15.56 -37.38
C ILE A 330 -9.12 -15.35 -35.88
N ASN A 331 -9.74 -16.19 -35.04
CA ASN A 331 -9.71 -16.06 -33.58
C ASN A 331 -8.46 -16.70 -32.95
N GLY A 332 -7.83 -17.66 -33.62
CA GLY A 332 -6.63 -18.34 -33.15
C GLY A 332 -6.08 -19.33 -34.17
N PRO A 333 -4.98 -20.04 -33.86
CA PRO A 333 -4.29 -20.93 -34.79
C PRO A 333 -5.20 -21.98 -35.44
N ASN A 334 -6.13 -22.56 -34.67
CA ASN A 334 -7.11 -23.56 -35.15
C ASN A 334 -8.55 -23.09 -34.85
N ASN A 335 -8.85 -21.81 -35.02
CA ASN A 335 -10.19 -21.27 -34.80
C ASN A 335 -10.46 -20.17 -35.83
N THR A 336 -11.10 -20.55 -36.93
CA THR A 336 -11.42 -19.69 -38.06
C THR A 336 -12.93 -19.65 -38.26
N VAL A 337 -13.49 -18.47 -38.45
CA VAL A 337 -14.93 -18.29 -38.70
C VAL A 337 -15.15 -18.01 -40.18
N LEU A 338 -15.97 -18.84 -40.80
CA LEU A 338 -16.44 -18.68 -42.18
C LEU A 338 -17.83 -18.05 -42.18
N SER A 339 -18.09 -17.21 -43.17
CA SER A 339 -19.33 -16.45 -43.27
C SER A 339 -19.73 -16.26 -44.73
N GLY A 340 -21.00 -16.46 -45.04
CA GLY A 340 -21.49 -16.29 -46.40
C GLY A 340 -22.84 -16.93 -46.65
N ASN A 341 -23.10 -17.28 -47.92
CA ASN A 341 -24.32 -17.94 -48.35
C ASN A 341 -24.53 -19.28 -47.62
N HIS A 342 -25.75 -19.51 -47.13
CA HIS A 342 -26.08 -20.70 -46.34
C HIS A 342 -25.82 -22.02 -47.09
N ALA A 343 -26.26 -22.14 -48.34
CA ALA A 343 -26.09 -23.38 -49.11
C ALA A 343 -24.62 -23.66 -49.44
N ALA A 344 -23.85 -22.62 -49.76
CA ALA A 344 -22.42 -22.74 -49.97
C ALA A 344 -21.69 -23.17 -48.68
N LEU A 345 -22.04 -22.60 -47.53
CA LEU A 345 -21.50 -23.01 -46.23
C LEU A 345 -21.84 -24.46 -45.88
N GLN A 346 -23.05 -24.93 -46.17
CA GLN A 346 -23.43 -26.34 -45.97
C GLN A 346 -22.59 -27.29 -46.81
N SER A 347 -22.27 -26.92 -48.06
CA SER A 347 -21.34 -27.69 -48.91
C SER A 347 -19.93 -27.75 -48.31
N ILE A 348 -19.46 -26.64 -47.75
CA ILE A 348 -18.15 -26.57 -47.08
C ILE A 348 -18.15 -27.44 -45.81
N VAL A 349 -19.22 -27.42 -45.00
CA VAL A 349 -19.34 -28.28 -43.81
C VAL A 349 -19.17 -29.74 -44.18
N GLN A 350 -19.86 -30.22 -45.21
CA GLN A 350 -19.74 -31.63 -45.66
C GLN A 350 -18.32 -32.00 -46.09
N GLN A 351 -17.61 -31.08 -46.76
CA GLN A 351 -16.22 -31.30 -47.16
C GLN A 351 -15.28 -31.32 -45.94
N LEU A 352 -15.45 -30.38 -45.01
CA LEU A 352 -14.66 -30.31 -43.78
C LEU A 352 -14.88 -31.54 -42.89
N GLU A 353 -16.12 -32.01 -42.75
CA GLU A 353 -16.46 -33.25 -42.04
C GLU A 353 -15.81 -34.47 -42.69
N ALA A 354 -15.79 -34.54 -44.02
CA ALA A 354 -15.10 -35.61 -44.76
C ALA A 354 -13.58 -35.59 -44.55
N GLU A 355 -13.00 -34.42 -44.31
CA GLU A 355 -11.58 -34.24 -43.95
C GLU A 355 -11.30 -34.39 -42.44
N GLY A 356 -12.32 -34.70 -41.63
CA GLY A 356 -12.21 -34.86 -40.19
C GLY A 356 -12.00 -33.54 -39.42
N ILE A 357 -12.37 -32.41 -40.02
CA ILE A 357 -12.30 -31.08 -39.38
C ILE A 357 -13.61 -30.80 -38.67
N GLU A 358 -13.53 -30.54 -37.37
CA GLU A 358 -14.69 -30.16 -36.54
C GLU A 358 -15.21 -28.77 -36.93
N THR A 359 -16.54 -28.62 -36.99
CA THR A 359 -17.19 -27.35 -37.28
C THR A 359 -18.41 -27.11 -36.37
N HIS A 360 -18.67 -25.86 -36.00
CA HIS A 360 -19.82 -25.45 -35.20
C HIS A 360 -20.57 -24.28 -35.82
N SER A 361 -21.86 -24.46 -36.09
CA SER A 361 -22.73 -23.39 -36.59
C SER A 361 -22.90 -22.30 -35.54
N MET A 362 -22.89 -21.03 -35.97
CA MET A 362 -23.15 -19.89 -35.10
C MET A 362 -24.59 -19.42 -35.24
N THR A 363 -25.26 -19.18 -34.12
CA THR A 363 -26.58 -18.56 -34.08
C THR A 363 -26.45 -17.06 -34.30
N VAL A 364 -26.48 -16.65 -35.57
CA VAL A 364 -26.46 -15.25 -36.00
C VAL A 364 -27.56 -15.00 -37.01
N SER A 365 -28.06 -13.77 -37.07
CA SER A 365 -29.11 -13.36 -38.03
C SER A 365 -28.57 -13.22 -39.46
N HIS A 366 -27.29 -12.87 -39.62
CA HIS A 366 -26.68 -12.57 -40.91
C HIS A 366 -25.23 -13.08 -41.00
N ALA A 367 -24.74 -13.20 -42.23
CA ALA A 367 -23.35 -13.53 -42.53
C ALA A 367 -22.45 -12.28 -42.49
N PHE A 368 -22.06 -11.84 -41.30
CA PHE A 368 -21.17 -10.68 -41.11
C PHE A 368 -19.77 -10.92 -41.71
N HIS A 369 -19.07 -9.85 -42.11
CA HIS A 369 -17.71 -9.94 -42.70
C HIS A 369 -17.63 -10.84 -43.94
N SER A 370 -18.65 -10.77 -44.81
CA SER A 370 -18.78 -11.60 -46.00
C SER A 370 -19.24 -10.81 -47.22
N PRO A 371 -19.20 -11.39 -48.44
CA PRO A 371 -19.76 -10.78 -49.65
C PRO A 371 -21.22 -10.35 -49.50
N LEU A 372 -21.98 -10.96 -48.57
CA LEU A 372 -23.37 -10.58 -48.33
C LEU A 372 -23.52 -9.20 -47.67
N MET A 373 -22.43 -8.58 -47.18
CA MET A 373 -22.43 -7.21 -46.70
C MET A 373 -22.34 -6.16 -47.83
N GLU A 374 -21.97 -6.55 -49.05
CA GLU A 374 -21.76 -5.62 -50.17
C GLU A 374 -22.94 -4.64 -50.40
N PRO A 375 -24.23 -5.07 -50.35
CA PRO A 375 -25.36 -4.19 -50.63
C PRO A 375 -25.51 -3.00 -49.68
N MET A 376 -25.00 -3.11 -48.45
CA MET A 376 -25.08 -2.02 -47.46
C MET A 376 -23.88 -1.05 -47.51
N LEU A 377 -22.76 -1.43 -48.13
CA LEU A 377 -21.48 -0.71 -47.96
C LEU A 377 -21.51 0.71 -48.50
N GLU A 378 -22.28 0.98 -49.57
CA GLU A 378 -22.39 2.32 -50.13
C GLU A 378 -23.15 3.27 -49.20
N SER A 379 -24.35 2.87 -48.76
CA SER A 379 -25.14 3.63 -47.79
C SER A 379 -24.40 3.83 -46.47
N PHE A 380 -23.69 2.80 -46.00
CA PHE A 380 -22.88 2.90 -44.79
C PHE A 380 -21.70 3.87 -44.97
N GLY A 381 -21.06 3.84 -46.14
CA GLY A 381 -19.98 4.75 -46.52
C GLY A 381 -20.39 6.22 -46.51
N GLN A 382 -21.58 6.53 -47.01
CA GLN A 382 -22.12 7.90 -47.00
C GLN A 382 -22.31 8.42 -45.57
N ILE A 383 -22.88 7.59 -44.68
CA ILE A 383 -23.03 7.96 -43.27
C ILE A 383 -21.68 8.11 -42.59
N ALA A 384 -20.71 7.23 -42.89
CA ALA A 384 -19.37 7.31 -42.34
C ALA A 384 -18.62 8.57 -42.78
N GLN A 385 -18.91 9.14 -43.94
CA GLN A 385 -18.34 10.42 -44.38
C GLN A 385 -18.86 11.64 -43.60
N GLU A 386 -19.99 11.50 -42.91
CA GLU A 386 -20.53 12.55 -42.05
C GLU A 386 -19.86 12.60 -40.67
N ILE A 387 -19.03 11.60 -40.34
CA ILE A 387 -18.35 11.48 -39.05
C ILE A 387 -17.07 12.32 -39.04
N GLN A 388 -16.85 13.04 -37.95
CA GLN A 388 -15.61 13.78 -37.76
C GLN A 388 -14.54 12.89 -37.14
N PHE A 389 -13.63 12.39 -37.97
CA PHE A 389 -12.49 11.60 -37.51
C PHE A 389 -11.36 12.50 -36.98
N HIS A 390 -10.77 12.06 -35.88
CA HIS A 390 -9.68 12.74 -35.17
C HIS A 390 -8.45 11.82 -35.07
N PRO A 391 -7.24 12.40 -34.89
CA PRO A 391 -6.05 11.62 -34.60
C PRO A 391 -6.18 10.82 -33.31
N LEU A 392 -5.73 9.56 -33.33
CA LEU A 392 -5.75 8.66 -32.17
C LEU A 392 -4.92 9.23 -31.01
N GLN A 393 -5.43 9.05 -29.80
CA GLN A 393 -4.77 9.40 -28.52
C GLN A 393 -4.23 8.16 -27.80
N ILE A 394 -4.76 6.98 -28.13
CA ILE A 394 -4.34 5.68 -27.61
C ILE A 394 -4.04 4.76 -28.82
N PRO A 395 -2.93 4.01 -28.84
CA PRO A 395 -2.67 3.05 -29.89
C PRO A 395 -3.79 2.02 -30.04
N LEU A 396 -4.24 1.79 -31.27
CA LEU A 396 -5.30 0.85 -31.61
C LEU A 396 -4.74 -0.27 -32.48
N VAL A 397 -5.07 -1.53 -32.18
CA VAL A 397 -4.71 -2.66 -33.03
C VAL A 397 -5.81 -2.88 -34.07
N CYS A 398 -5.48 -2.68 -35.34
CA CYS A 398 -6.38 -2.73 -36.48
C CYS A 398 -6.88 -4.17 -36.74
N ASN A 399 -8.21 -4.35 -36.88
CA ASN A 399 -8.76 -5.66 -37.17
C ASN A 399 -8.42 -6.20 -38.55
N LEU A 400 -8.16 -5.37 -39.55
CA LEU A 400 -7.97 -5.85 -40.93
C LEU A 400 -6.62 -6.55 -41.14
N ASN A 401 -5.60 -6.12 -40.41
CA ASN A 401 -4.23 -6.59 -40.61
C ASN A 401 -3.47 -6.91 -39.30
N GLY A 402 -4.06 -6.63 -38.13
CA GLY A 402 -3.45 -6.85 -36.82
C GLY A 402 -2.31 -5.88 -36.49
N GLN A 403 -2.07 -4.85 -37.31
CA GLN A 403 -1.02 -3.85 -37.09
C GLN A 403 -1.47 -2.77 -36.10
N VAL A 404 -0.51 -2.13 -35.44
CA VAL A 404 -0.77 -0.99 -34.53
C VAL A 404 -0.96 0.27 -35.35
N LEU A 405 -2.12 0.90 -35.19
CA LEU A 405 -2.33 2.31 -35.50
C LEU A 405 -1.85 3.14 -34.31
N SER A 406 -0.84 3.95 -34.54
CA SER A 406 -0.13 4.73 -33.52
C SER A 406 -0.88 6.02 -33.16
N VAL A 407 -0.53 6.60 -32.02
CA VAL A 407 -0.99 7.94 -31.62
C VAL A 407 -0.68 8.95 -32.73
N GLY A 408 -1.67 9.75 -33.11
CA GLY A 408 -1.57 10.73 -34.19
C GLY A 408 -2.05 10.22 -35.56
N GLU A 409 -2.22 8.91 -35.77
CA GLU A 409 -2.82 8.38 -37.00
C GLU A 409 -4.35 8.60 -37.00
N THR A 410 -4.94 8.72 -38.18
CA THR A 410 -6.38 8.95 -38.37
C THR A 410 -7.01 7.78 -39.10
N MET A 411 -8.18 7.36 -38.64
CA MET A 411 -9.06 6.44 -39.36
C MET A 411 -10.00 7.26 -40.26
N ASP A 412 -10.58 6.64 -41.29
CA ASP A 412 -11.50 7.35 -42.19
C ASP A 412 -12.73 6.50 -42.55
N ALA A 413 -13.65 7.08 -43.32
CA ALA A 413 -14.86 6.40 -43.77
C ALA A 413 -14.57 5.15 -44.62
N SER A 414 -13.46 5.15 -45.37
CA SER A 414 -13.07 4.01 -46.22
C SER A 414 -12.66 2.80 -45.36
N TYR A 415 -11.99 3.06 -44.24
CA TYR A 415 -11.65 2.04 -43.25
C TYR A 415 -12.89 1.31 -42.76
N TRP A 416 -13.92 2.02 -42.32
CA TRP A 416 -15.11 1.39 -41.72
C TRP A 416 -15.93 0.58 -42.73
N ARG A 417 -15.96 1.01 -44.00
CA ARG A 417 -16.50 0.18 -45.11
C ARG A 417 -15.71 -1.11 -45.26
N GLN A 418 -14.38 -1.00 -45.30
CA GLN A 418 -13.49 -2.17 -45.44
C GLN A 418 -13.60 -3.10 -44.23
N GLN A 419 -13.64 -2.57 -43.01
CA GLN A 419 -13.78 -3.30 -41.75
C GLN A 419 -15.06 -4.13 -41.70
N THR A 420 -16.17 -3.56 -42.18
CA THR A 420 -17.47 -4.23 -42.23
C THR A 420 -17.47 -5.47 -43.13
N ARG A 421 -16.68 -5.45 -44.20
CA ARG A 421 -16.58 -6.52 -45.19
C ARG A 421 -15.40 -7.47 -44.96
N GLY A 422 -14.31 -6.95 -44.40
CA GLY A 422 -13.02 -7.61 -44.30
C GLY A 422 -12.93 -8.59 -43.13
N THR A 423 -11.90 -9.44 -43.18
CA THR A 423 -11.59 -10.43 -42.15
C THR A 423 -11.07 -9.76 -40.88
N VAL A 424 -11.61 -10.16 -39.73
CA VAL A 424 -11.13 -9.75 -38.41
C VAL A 424 -9.94 -10.62 -37.99
N GLN A 425 -8.75 -10.03 -37.96
CA GLN A 425 -7.47 -10.65 -37.62
C GLN A 425 -7.19 -10.66 -36.11
N PHE A 426 -8.13 -11.15 -35.30
CA PHE A 426 -8.04 -11.13 -33.84
C PHE A 426 -6.78 -11.86 -33.31
N ALA A 427 -6.46 -13.02 -33.87
CA ALA A 427 -5.28 -13.79 -33.47
C ALA A 427 -3.97 -13.01 -33.68
N VAL A 428 -3.84 -12.35 -34.82
CA VAL A 428 -2.68 -11.49 -35.11
C VAL A 428 -2.68 -10.29 -34.17
N GLY A 429 -3.83 -9.66 -33.94
CA GLY A 429 -3.93 -8.52 -33.03
C GLY A 429 -3.51 -8.86 -31.59
N MET A 430 -3.89 -10.04 -31.09
CA MET A 430 -3.45 -10.53 -29.77
C MET A 430 -1.94 -10.78 -29.72
N GLN A 431 -1.33 -11.29 -30.80
CA GLN A 431 0.12 -11.43 -30.90
C GLN A 431 0.82 -10.06 -30.90
N THR A 432 0.26 -9.10 -31.62
CA THR A 432 0.76 -7.71 -31.67
C THR A 432 0.76 -7.07 -30.29
N LEU A 433 -0.32 -7.22 -29.50
CA LEU A 433 -0.36 -6.72 -28.13
C LEU A 433 0.73 -7.34 -27.25
N ALA A 434 0.92 -8.66 -27.34
CA ALA A 434 1.96 -9.36 -26.59
C ALA A 434 3.38 -8.92 -27.00
N GLN A 435 3.63 -8.75 -28.30
CA GLN A 435 4.90 -8.25 -28.84
C GLN A 435 5.17 -6.79 -28.45
N ALA A 436 4.10 -5.99 -28.30
CA ALA A 436 4.17 -4.62 -27.82
C ALA A 436 4.40 -4.51 -26.29
N GLY A 437 4.55 -5.65 -25.59
CA GLY A 437 4.85 -5.72 -24.16
C GLY A 437 3.62 -5.69 -23.25
N CYS A 438 2.39 -5.78 -23.77
CA CYS A 438 1.21 -5.85 -22.93
C CYS A 438 1.20 -7.15 -22.12
N ASP A 439 1.04 -7.01 -20.80
CA ASP A 439 1.03 -8.12 -19.84
C ASP A 439 -0.26 -8.17 -19.01
N VAL A 440 -1.14 -7.18 -19.16
CA VAL A 440 -2.49 -7.16 -18.61
C VAL A 440 -3.50 -7.02 -19.75
N PHE A 441 -4.34 -8.05 -19.93
CA PHE A 441 -5.40 -8.10 -20.93
C PHE A 441 -6.75 -7.99 -20.23
N PHE A 442 -7.46 -6.90 -20.48
CA PHE A 442 -8.69 -6.57 -19.78
C PHE A 442 -9.87 -6.53 -20.75
N GLU A 443 -10.76 -7.53 -20.68
CA GLU A 443 -11.98 -7.54 -21.46
C GLU A 443 -13.02 -6.57 -20.89
N ILE A 444 -13.40 -5.61 -21.72
CA ILE A 444 -14.44 -4.62 -21.51
C ILE A 444 -15.65 -5.07 -22.31
N GLY A 445 -16.64 -5.63 -21.63
CA GLY A 445 -17.81 -6.23 -22.26
C GLY A 445 -18.71 -6.94 -21.25
N PRO A 446 -19.85 -7.48 -21.73
CA PRO A 446 -20.84 -8.14 -20.87
C PRO A 446 -20.40 -9.53 -20.40
N SER A 447 -19.37 -10.11 -21.01
CA SER A 447 -18.84 -11.44 -20.68
C SER A 447 -17.33 -11.51 -20.88
N ALA A 448 -16.74 -12.70 -20.74
CA ALA A 448 -15.30 -12.97 -20.83
C ALA A 448 -14.93 -13.83 -22.05
N THR A 449 -15.52 -13.53 -23.21
CA THR A 449 -15.40 -14.33 -24.43
C THR A 449 -14.02 -14.16 -25.07
N LEU A 450 -13.53 -12.93 -25.18
CA LEU A 450 -12.21 -12.62 -25.74
C LEU A 450 -11.07 -13.17 -24.88
N LEU A 451 -11.20 -13.19 -23.55
CA LEU A 451 -10.18 -13.78 -22.69
C LEU A 451 -9.96 -15.27 -22.99
N ASN A 452 -11.05 -16.01 -23.25
CA ASN A 452 -10.97 -17.43 -23.55
C ASN A 452 -10.31 -17.70 -24.92
N MET A 453 -10.52 -16.82 -25.91
CA MET A 453 -9.89 -16.92 -27.22
C MET A 453 -8.43 -16.44 -27.19
N GLY A 454 -8.18 -15.28 -26.57
CA GLY A 454 -6.84 -14.69 -26.43
C GLY A 454 -5.86 -15.63 -25.75
N LYS A 455 -6.27 -16.34 -24.69
CA LYS A 455 -5.45 -17.34 -23.99
C LYS A 455 -4.97 -18.50 -24.89
N ARG A 456 -5.69 -18.81 -25.96
CA ARG A 456 -5.27 -19.84 -26.93
C ARG A 456 -4.19 -19.34 -27.89
N VAL A 457 -4.08 -18.02 -28.06
CA VAL A 457 -3.06 -17.37 -28.87
C VAL A 457 -1.81 -17.13 -28.02
N ASN A 458 -1.99 -16.54 -26.84
CA ASN A 458 -0.96 -16.31 -25.85
C ASN A 458 -1.57 -16.51 -24.46
N ASN A 459 -1.00 -17.37 -23.62
CA ASN A 459 -1.50 -17.61 -22.26
C ASN A 459 -0.64 -16.93 -21.17
N SER A 460 0.31 -16.10 -21.56
CA SER A 460 1.11 -15.30 -20.61
C SER A 460 0.35 -14.04 -20.17
N GLY A 461 0.73 -13.49 -19.01
CA GLY A 461 0.14 -12.28 -18.46
C GLY A 461 -1.15 -12.50 -17.67
N THR A 462 -1.80 -11.39 -17.35
CA THR A 462 -2.97 -11.30 -16.47
C THR A 462 -4.21 -11.08 -17.32
N TRP A 463 -5.29 -11.81 -17.01
CA TRP A 463 -6.52 -11.81 -17.81
C TRP A 463 -7.70 -11.40 -16.94
N LEU A 464 -8.22 -10.21 -17.18
CA LEU A 464 -9.23 -9.56 -16.35
C LEU A 464 -10.52 -9.36 -17.14
N ALA A 465 -11.66 -9.50 -16.48
CA ALA A 465 -12.97 -9.28 -17.07
C ALA A 465 -13.68 -8.16 -16.32
N SER A 466 -14.42 -7.33 -17.05
CA SER A 466 -15.35 -6.37 -16.44
C SER A 466 -16.57 -7.08 -15.91
N LEU A 467 -17.15 -7.97 -16.72
CA LEU A 467 -18.34 -8.75 -16.38
C LEU A 467 -18.16 -10.21 -16.82
N ARG A 468 -18.95 -11.08 -16.19
CA ARG A 468 -19.12 -12.47 -16.60
C ARG A 468 -20.60 -12.79 -16.51
N GLN A 469 -21.15 -13.33 -17.58
CA GLN A 469 -22.53 -13.80 -17.59
C GLN A 469 -22.76 -14.78 -16.42
N GLU A 470 -23.93 -14.69 -15.78
CA GLU A 470 -24.32 -15.51 -14.61
C GLU A 470 -23.48 -15.30 -13.33
N GLN A 471 -22.62 -14.27 -13.29
CA GLN A 471 -21.90 -13.88 -12.07
C GLN A 471 -22.35 -12.52 -11.56
N ASN A 472 -22.07 -12.24 -10.29
CA ASN A 472 -22.37 -10.95 -9.68
C ASN A 472 -21.42 -9.86 -10.22
N ASP A 473 -21.97 -8.82 -10.85
CA ASP A 473 -21.20 -7.75 -11.51
C ASP A 473 -20.11 -7.17 -10.58
N TRP A 474 -20.49 -6.76 -9.36
CA TRP A 474 -19.53 -6.19 -8.40
C TRP A 474 -18.46 -7.19 -7.95
N GLN A 475 -18.81 -8.46 -7.80
CA GLN A 475 -17.81 -9.47 -7.43
C GLN A 475 -16.74 -9.62 -8.52
N VAL A 476 -17.14 -9.62 -9.80
CA VAL A 476 -16.20 -9.69 -10.93
C VAL A 476 -15.31 -8.43 -10.97
N LEU A 477 -15.91 -7.24 -10.89
CA LEU A 477 -15.18 -5.97 -10.88
C LEU A 477 -14.16 -5.90 -9.73
N LEU A 478 -14.58 -6.20 -8.49
CA LEU A 478 -13.69 -6.11 -7.35
C LEU A 478 -12.59 -7.17 -7.37
N ASN A 479 -12.83 -8.34 -7.97
CA ASN A 479 -11.78 -9.32 -8.19
C ASN A 479 -10.73 -8.80 -9.18
N SER A 480 -11.15 -8.16 -10.28
CA SER A 480 -10.24 -7.54 -11.25
C SER A 480 -9.45 -6.38 -10.63
N ALA A 481 -10.12 -5.50 -9.87
CA ALA A 481 -9.47 -4.41 -9.14
C ALA A 481 -8.50 -4.92 -8.06
N ALA A 482 -8.85 -5.99 -7.36
CA ALA A 482 -7.97 -6.65 -6.39
C ALA A 482 -6.72 -7.19 -7.08
N THR A 483 -6.85 -7.86 -8.23
CA THR A 483 -5.71 -8.40 -8.98
C THR A 483 -4.77 -7.29 -9.44
N LEU A 484 -5.30 -6.22 -10.02
CA LEU A 484 -4.52 -5.04 -10.40
C LEU A 484 -3.78 -4.44 -9.20
N TYR A 485 -4.48 -4.27 -8.07
CA TYR A 485 -3.88 -3.76 -6.84
C TYR A 485 -2.77 -4.68 -6.32
N ILE A 486 -2.95 -6.00 -6.28
CA ILE A 486 -1.91 -6.92 -5.82
C ILE A 486 -0.66 -6.88 -6.72
N GLN A 487 -0.85 -6.67 -8.02
CA GLN A 487 0.25 -6.60 -9.00
C GLN A 487 1.05 -5.31 -8.91
N GLY A 488 0.47 -4.24 -8.36
CA GLY A 488 1.18 -2.97 -8.18
C GLY A 488 0.63 -1.83 -9.01
N VAL A 489 -0.41 -2.07 -9.83
CA VAL A 489 -1.11 -1.02 -10.56
C VAL A 489 -1.67 0.01 -9.58
N ASP A 490 -1.49 1.28 -9.90
CA ASP A 490 -1.93 2.39 -9.05
C ASP A 490 -3.40 2.71 -9.33
N LEU A 491 -4.27 2.26 -8.43
CA LEU A 491 -5.70 2.59 -8.50
C LEU A 491 -5.93 3.98 -7.89
N ASN A 492 -6.68 4.82 -8.60
CA ASN A 492 -7.21 6.05 -8.05
C ASN A 492 -8.35 5.74 -7.07
N TRP A 493 -8.02 5.42 -5.82
CA TRP A 493 -9.00 5.14 -4.77
C TRP A 493 -9.98 6.28 -4.48
N PRO A 494 -9.56 7.57 -4.47
CA PRO A 494 -10.51 8.69 -4.45
C PRO A 494 -11.49 8.63 -5.63
N GLY A 495 -11.01 8.27 -6.82
CA GLY A 495 -11.82 8.05 -8.02
C GLY A 495 -12.80 6.88 -7.87
N PHE A 496 -12.39 5.78 -7.23
CA PHE A 496 -13.22 4.59 -6.96
C PHE A 496 -14.41 4.86 -6.03
N ASP A 497 -14.27 5.81 -5.11
CA ASP A 497 -15.33 6.22 -4.18
C ASP A 497 -15.96 7.59 -4.54
N ARG A 498 -15.60 8.20 -5.68
CA ARG A 498 -16.01 9.56 -6.06
C ARG A 498 -17.53 9.78 -6.06
N ASP A 499 -18.27 8.74 -6.41
CA ASP A 499 -19.73 8.77 -6.58
C ASP A 499 -20.49 8.58 -5.28
N TYR A 500 -19.76 8.36 -4.17
CA TYR A 500 -20.35 8.04 -2.88
C TYR A 500 -19.80 8.95 -1.80
N GLN A 501 -20.67 9.30 -0.86
CA GLN A 501 -20.25 9.99 0.35
C GLN A 501 -19.62 8.96 1.30
N ARG A 502 -18.41 9.27 1.77
CA ARG A 502 -17.61 8.41 2.66
C ARG A 502 -17.03 9.20 3.82
N ARG A 503 -16.65 8.49 4.88
CA ARG A 503 -16.04 9.09 6.08
C ARG A 503 -14.74 8.41 6.43
N HIS A 504 -13.79 9.21 6.92
CA HIS A 504 -12.59 8.69 7.53
C HIS A 504 -12.86 8.19 8.94
N LEU A 505 -12.36 7.00 9.23
CA LEU A 505 -12.45 6.35 10.54
C LEU A 505 -11.08 6.27 11.23
N ALA A 506 -11.10 6.16 12.56
CA ALA A 506 -9.93 5.77 13.32
C ALA A 506 -9.69 4.25 13.17
N LEU A 507 -8.98 3.87 12.11
CA LEU A 507 -8.56 2.48 11.85
C LEU A 507 -7.19 2.18 12.45
N PRO A 508 -6.84 0.89 12.66
CA PRO A 508 -5.55 0.50 13.21
C PRO A 508 -4.35 1.12 12.48
N SER A 509 -3.33 1.50 13.25
CA SER A 509 -2.08 2.03 12.71
C SER A 509 -1.11 0.92 12.29
N TYR A 510 -0.11 1.31 11.50
CA TYR A 510 0.93 0.42 10.99
C TYR A 510 1.63 -0.38 12.11
N PRO A 511 1.79 -1.71 11.97
CA PRO A 511 2.49 -2.53 12.94
C PRO A 511 3.99 -2.50 12.68
N PHE A 512 4.68 -1.51 13.26
CA PHE A 512 6.14 -1.56 13.33
C PHE A 512 6.60 -2.85 14.02
N GLU A 513 7.60 -3.52 13.44
CA GLU A 513 8.12 -4.81 13.90
C GLU A 513 9.03 -4.68 15.14
N ARG A 514 9.32 -3.44 15.56
CA ARG A 514 10.01 -3.11 16.83
C ARG A 514 11.36 -3.80 17.01
N GLN A 515 12.15 -3.87 15.95
CA GLN A 515 13.58 -4.21 16.07
C GLN A 515 14.34 -3.06 16.75
N SER A 516 15.29 -3.42 17.59
CA SER A 516 16.14 -2.47 18.32
C SER A 516 17.26 -1.97 17.40
N TYR A 517 17.22 -0.68 17.07
CA TYR A 517 18.28 0.02 16.32
C TYR A 517 18.89 1.13 17.19
N TRP A 518 19.20 0.81 18.45
CA TRP A 518 19.90 1.74 19.33
C TRP A 518 21.38 1.75 18.98
N PHE A 519 21.94 2.96 18.83
CA PHE A 519 23.38 3.11 18.95
C PHE A 519 23.70 2.97 20.43
N ASP A 520 24.26 1.82 20.81
CA ASP A 520 24.91 1.69 22.10
C ASP A 520 26.16 2.57 22.04
N THR A 521 26.02 3.85 22.38
CA THR A 521 27.14 4.71 22.74
C THR A 521 27.63 4.26 24.12
N THR A 522 28.09 3.01 24.21
CA THR A 522 29.08 2.68 25.20
C THR A 522 30.36 3.34 24.72
N ASP A 523 30.86 4.30 25.48
CA ASP A 523 32.30 4.59 25.55
C ASP A 523 33.02 3.31 25.99
N LYS A 524 33.09 2.33 25.09
CA LYS A 524 34.03 1.23 25.11
C LYS A 524 35.19 1.69 24.27
N ALA A 525 36.20 2.25 24.94
CA ALA A 525 37.54 2.25 24.39
C ALA A 525 37.89 0.80 24.05
N GLU A 526 38.12 0.56 22.77
CA GLU A 526 38.63 -0.68 22.19
C GLU A 526 39.94 -1.08 22.87
N VAL A 527 40.02 -2.30 23.39
CA VAL A 527 41.19 -3.16 23.16
C VAL A 527 40.68 -4.59 22.96
N ALA A 528 41.06 -5.15 21.81
CA ALA A 528 40.64 -6.43 21.28
C ALA A 528 41.00 -7.63 22.18
N GLU A 529 40.05 -8.55 22.32
CA GLU A 529 40.30 -9.94 22.72
C GLU A 529 40.49 -10.78 21.44
N GLU A 530 41.66 -11.37 21.26
CA GLU A 530 41.83 -12.63 20.52
C GLU A 530 41.80 -13.80 21.52
N THR A 531 40.65 -14.49 21.55
CA THR A 531 40.43 -15.96 21.57
C THR A 531 41.33 -16.84 22.47
N VAL A 532 40.87 -17.69 23.43
CA VAL A 532 39.95 -18.89 23.41
C VAL A 532 40.57 -19.92 24.42
N PRO A 533 39.93 -20.98 25.00
CA PRO A 533 38.53 -21.29 25.35
C PRO A 533 38.31 -21.99 26.74
N GLU A 534 37.03 -22.32 27.03
CA GLU A 534 36.50 -23.41 27.90
C GLU A 534 36.66 -23.30 29.44
N ALA A 535 35.71 -23.67 30.31
CA ALA A 535 34.57 -24.59 30.20
C ALA A 535 33.41 -24.23 31.19
N THR A 536 32.19 -24.56 30.78
CA THR A 536 31.05 -25.16 31.52
C THR A 536 30.72 -24.71 32.96
N GLU A 537 29.52 -24.15 33.19
CA GLU A 537 28.35 -24.89 33.73
C GLU A 537 27.16 -23.95 34.02
N GLU A 538 25.99 -24.58 34.05
CA GLU A 538 24.62 -24.05 33.99
C GLU A 538 24.18 -23.29 35.27
N SER A 539 23.37 -22.24 35.10
CA SER A 539 22.00 -22.16 35.66
C SER A 539 21.43 -20.74 35.68
N SER A 540 20.24 -20.65 35.06
CA SER A 540 19.08 -19.79 35.30
C SER A 540 19.15 -18.45 36.04
N THR A 541 18.34 -17.55 35.48
CA THR A 541 17.50 -16.49 36.10
C THR A 541 18.12 -15.14 36.42
N SER A 542 17.74 -14.18 35.55
CA SER A 542 17.02 -12.97 35.95
C SER A 542 17.56 -12.16 37.12
N GLN A 543 18.43 -11.19 36.85
CA GLN A 543 18.33 -9.80 37.33
C GLN A 543 19.59 -9.03 36.89
N LYS A 544 19.47 -8.27 35.80
CA LYS A 544 20.38 -7.14 35.56
C LYS A 544 19.99 -6.01 36.51
N THR A 545 20.39 -6.14 37.76
CA THR A 545 20.65 -5.01 38.65
C THR A 545 22.13 -4.69 38.51
N GLN A 546 22.45 -3.71 37.66
CA GLN A 546 23.73 -2.99 37.75
C GLN A 546 23.71 -2.21 39.08
N VAL A 547 23.99 -2.91 40.18
CA VAL A 547 24.55 -2.27 41.37
C VAL A 547 26.04 -2.20 41.08
N GLY A 548 26.48 -1.08 40.51
CA GLY A 548 27.89 -0.74 40.54
C GLY A 548 28.33 -0.79 42.00
N ARG A 549 29.28 -1.66 42.34
CA ARG A 549 29.92 -1.66 43.66
C ARG A 549 30.39 -0.23 43.92
N GLN A 550 29.76 0.46 44.87
CA GLN A 550 30.24 1.74 45.36
C GLN A 550 31.61 1.48 45.98
N ARG A 551 32.68 1.86 45.28
CA ARG A 551 34.06 1.70 45.76
C ARG A 551 34.36 2.68 46.88
N HIS A 552 35.49 2.47 47.56
CA HIS A 552 35.86 3.33 48.69
C HIS A 552 35.95 4.80 48.23
N PRO A 553 35.46 5.80 48.98
CA PRO A 553 35.46 7.19 48.53
C PRO A 553 36.84 7.76 48.16
N PHE A 554 37.93 7.21 48.70
CA PHE A 554 39.31 7.57 48.33
C PHE A 554 39.91 6.75 47.17
N LEU A 555 39.21 5.73 46.67
CA LEU A 555 39.68 4.78 45.64
C LEU A 555 38.59 4.62 44.57
N ASP A 556 38.46 5.63 43.72
CA ASP A 556 37.34 5.73 42.77
C ASP A 556 37.56 4.79 41.57
N THR A 557 38.63 5.04 40.82
CA THR A 557 39.00 4.27 39.63
C THR A 557 40.19 3.37 39.93
N TYR A 558 40.14 2.10 39.51
CA TYR A 558 41.26 1.15 39.62
C TYR A 558 41.89 1.00 38.26
N ILE A 559 43.21 1.14 38.19
CA ILE A 559 44.02 1.05 36.99
C ILE A 559 44.85 -0.23 37.10
N ALA A 560 44.52 -1.22 36.28
CA ALA A 560 45.29 -2.46 36.19
C ALA A 560 46.57 -2.21 35.37
N LEU A 561 47.73 -2.45 35.97
CA LEU A 561 49.01 -2.39 35.27
C LEU A 561 49.46 -3.78 34.84
N VAL A 562 49.88 -3.92 33.60
CA VAL A 562 50.49 -5.16 33.07
C VAL A 562 51.95 -5.29 33.52
N HIS A 563 52.64 -4.15 33.69
CA HIS A 563 54.01 -4.08 34.20
C HIS A 563 54.21 -2.74 34.93
N PRO A 564 54.85 -2.70 36.11
CA PRO A 564 55.41 -3.83 36.86
C PRO A 564 54.31 -4.77 37.40
N ALA A 565 54.57 -6.07 37.40
CA ALA A 565 53.65 -7.06 37.98
C ALA A 565 53.44 -6.78 39.47
N HIS A 566 52.28 -7.18 40.00
CA HIS A 566 51.91 -6.98 41.42
C HIS A 566 51.89 -5.49 41.86
N THR A 567 51.67 -4.59 40.90
CA THR A 567 51.41 -3.17 41.17
C THR A 567 49.95 -2.85 40.93
N HIS A 568 49.31 -2.27 41.94
CA HIS A 568 47.92 -1.85 41.92
C HIS A 568 47.85 -0.33 42.03
N VAL A 569 47.11 0.32 41.14
CA VAL A 569 46.96 1.78 41.16
C VAL A 569 45.49 2.14 41.26
N TRP A 570 45.17 3.06 42.16
CA TRP A 570 43.86 3.70 42.22
C TRP A 570 44.01 5.19 42.02
N GLU A 571 43.07 5.78 41.30
CA GLU A 571 42.98 7.22 41.09
C GLU A 571 41.64 7.73 41.62
N SER A 572 41.67 8.85 42.34
CA SER A 572 40.46 9.54 42.79
C SER A 572 40.62 11.06 42.82
N ALA A 573 39.52 11.76 42.59
CA ALA A 573 39.45 13.21 42.77
C ALA A 573 39.02 13.55 44.21
N LEU A 574 39.86 14.27 44.93
CA LEU A 574 39.53 14.82 46.24
C LEU A 574 39.07 16.27 46.09
N GLU A 575 37.80 16.51 46.42
CA GLU A 575 37.19 17.83 46.43
C GLU A 575 36.17 17.95 47.56
N LYS A 576 36.01 19.18 48.06
CA LYS A 576 35.10 19.49 49.18
C LYS A 576 33.64 19.20 48.85
N GLN A 577 33.22 19.37 47.59
CA GLN A 577 31.85 19.12 47.16
C GLN A 577 31.48 17.64 47.28
N ARG A 578 32.44 16.76 46.93
CA ARG A 578 32.26 15.30 46.98
C ARG A 578 32.46 14.74 48.38
N LEU A 579 33.43 15.26 49.13
CA LEU A 579 33.78 14.81 50.49
C LEU A 579 33.77 16.00 51.47
N PRO A 580 32.58 16.50 51.88
CA PRO A 580 32.46 17.73 52.67
C PRO A 580 33.23 17.72 54.00
N TYR A 581 33.37 16.54 54.62
CA TYR A 581 34.08 16.36 55.88
C TYR A 581 35.58 16.68 55.79
N LEU A 582 36.18 16.67 54.60
CA LEU A 582 37.59 17.05 54.43
C LEU A 582 37.83 18.52 54.78
N ASN A 583 36.80 19.37 54.69
CA ASN A 583 36.87 20.80 55.02
C ASN A 583 37.09 21.08 56.51
N ASP A 584 36.83 20.10 57.39
CA ASP A 584 36.85 20.29 58.84
C ASP A 584 38.27 20.21 59.43
N HIS A 585 39.23 19.60 58.70
CA HIS A 585 40.63 19.56 59.11
C HIS A 585 41.43 20.69 58.43
N ARG A 586 41.63 21.79 59.16
CA ARG A 586 42.35 22.98 58.68
C ARG A 586 43.60 23.27 59.49
N ILE A 587 44.71 23.51 58.79
CA ILE A 587 45.99 23.93 59.38
C ILE A 587 46.32 25.31 58.83
N GLN A 588 46.44 26.30 59.72
CA GLN A 588 46.69 27.71 59.36
C GLN A 588 45.72 28.25 58.27
N GLY A 589 44.46 27.81 58.33
CA GLY A 589 43.40 28.25 57.41
C GLY A 589 43.30 27.45 56.11
N ALA A 590 44.29 26.65 55.73
CA ALA A 590 44.23 25.78 54.54
C ALA A 590 43.57 24.42 54.86
N ILE A 591 42.81 23.86 53.91
CA ILE A 591 42.25 22.51 54.00
C ILE A 591 43.41 21.52 53.83
N ALA A 592 43.74 20.80 54.90
CA ALA A 592 44.86 19.88 54.93
C ALA A 592 44.35 18.46 55.11
N LEU A 593 44.84 17.50 54.32
CA LEU A 593 44.44 16.11 54.48
C LEU A 593 45.04 15.55 55.79
N PRO A 594 44.22 15.04 56.73
CA PRO A 594 44.71 14.51 58.00
C PRO A 594 45.50 13.22 57.81
N ILE A 595 46.42 12.91 58.74
CA ILE A 595 47.24 11.69 58.71
C ILE A 595 46.39 10.43 58.59
N SER A 596 45.25 10.40 59.29
CA SER A 596 44.30 9.29 59.27
C SER A 596 43.76 8.97 57.87
N ALA A 597 43.65 9.96 56.97
CA ALA A 597 43.17 9.73 55.61
C ALA A 597 44.20 8.99 54.74
N TYR A 598 45.51 9.23 54.93
CA TYR A 598 46.54 8.46 54.24
C TYR A 598 46.58 7.00 54.72
N VAL A 599 46.39 6.79 56.01
CA VAL A 599 46.27 5.45 56.59
C VAL A 599 45.04 4.73 56.03
N GLU A 600 43.90 5.41 55.98
CA GLU A 600 42.67 4.87 55.38
C GLU A 600 42.85 4.54 53.89
N MET A 601 43.47 5.43 53.11
CA MET A 601 43.79 5.17 51.70
C MET A 601 44.60 3.89 51.52
N ALA A 602 45.66 3.72 52.32
CA ALA A 602 46.52 2.56 52.25
C ALA A 602 45.80 1.27 52.69
N GLN A 603 45.02 1.34 53.77
CA GLN A 603 44.22 0.23 54.29
C GLN A 603 43.12 -0.20 53.31
N ALA A 604 42.36 0.76 52.77
CA ALA A 604 41.32 0.50 51.80
C ALA A 604 41.90 -0.12 50.53
N ALA A 605 43.04 0.38 50.06
CA ALA A 605 43.71 -0.14 48.85
C ALA A 605 44.19 -1.57 49.07
N THR A 606 44.74 -1.86 50.25
CA THR A 606 45.23 -3.21 50.56
C THR A 606 44.06 -4.18 50.73
N THR A 607 42.95 -3.72 51.31
CA THR A 607 41.72 -4.52 51.42
C THR A 607 41.11 -4.80 50.05
N GLU A 608 41.14 -3.84 49.12
CA GLU A 608 40.61 -4.02 47.77
C GLU A 608 41.50 -4.95 46.92
N ALA A 609 42.82 -4.85 47.03
CA ALA A 609 43.76 -5.71 46.28
C ALA A 609 43.90 -7.13 46.85
N PHE A 610 43.95 -7.29 48.18
CA PHE A 610 44.31 -8.56 48.83
C PHE A 610 43.17 -9.17 49.65
N GLY A 611 42.02 -8.50 49.74
CA GLY A 611 40.85 -8.97 50.46
C GLY A 611 40.78 -8.50 51.92
N LYS A 612 39.70 -8.90 52.59
CA LYS A 612 39.48 -8.61 54.02
C LYS A 612 40.41 -9.49 54.86
N GLY A 613 41.26 -8.88 55.68
CA GLY A 613 42.25 -9.58 56.48
C GLY A 613 42.90 -8.65 57.50
N LYS A 614 43.87 -9.18 58.27
CA LYS A 614 44.59 -8.38 59.26
C LYS A 614 45.77 -7.71 58.57
N HIS A 615 45.61 -6.43 58.25
CA HIS A 615 46.66 -5.58 57.68
C HIS A 615 47.40 -4.84 58.79
N VAL A 616 48.72 -4.97 58.88
CA VAL A 616 49.57 -4.28 59.86
C VAL A 616 50.43 -3.24 59.17
N LEU A 617 50.15 -1.96 59.42
CA LEU A 617 51.02 -0.85 59.01
C LEU A 617 52.34 -0.94 59.80
N LYS A 618 53.45 -1.19 59.10
CA LYS A 618 54.79 -1.31 59.69
C LYS A 618 55.54 0.00 59.71
N GLU A 619 55.43 0.75 58.62
CA GLU A 619 56.16 1.99 58.40
C GLU A 619 55.22 2.96 57.67
N ILE A 620 55.23 4.23 58.09
CA ILE A 620 54.63 5.33 57.35
C ILE A 620 55.54 6.56 57.47
N GLU A 621 55.83 7.16 56.33
CA GLU A 621 56.60 8.39 56.23
C GLU A 621 55.77 9.41 55.45
N LEU A 622 55.52 10.56 56.09
CA LEU A 622 54.83 11.69 55.47
C LEU A 622 55.86 12.64 54.88
N LYS A 623 55.94 12.67 53.55
CA LYS A 623 56.90 13.48 52.80
C LYS A 623 56.44 14.93 52.68
N LYS A 624 55.15 15.14 52.38
CA LYS A 624 54.57 16.48 52.22
C LYS A 624 53.08 16.46 52.55
N LEU A 625 52.59 17.48 53.24
CA LEU A 625 51.17 17.63 53.52
C LEU A 625 50.39 17.92 52.23
N LEU A 626 49.38 17.12 51.92
CA LEU A 626 48.44 17.37 50.82
C LEU A 626 47.45 18.46 51.23
N LEU A 627 47.47 19.57 50.48
CA LEU A 627 46.55 20.69 50.65
C LEU A 627 45.50 20.66 49.54
N LEU A 628 44.22 20.72 49.94
CA LEU A 628 43.11 20.81 49.01
C LEU A 628 42.78 22.27 48.70
N PRO A 629 42.53 22.64 47.44
CA PRO A 629 42.15 24.00 47.09
C PRO A 629 40.73 24.31 47.58
N GLU A 630 40.44 25.59 47.86
CA GLU A 630 39.07 26.02 48.22
C GLU A 630 38.06 25.84 47.07
N LYS A 631 38.55 25.82 45.82
CA LYS A 631 37.78 25.51 44.60
C LYS A 631 38.60 24.59 43.70
N GLY A 632 37.96 23.55 43.18
CA GLY A 632 38.61 22.52 42.34
C GLY A 632 38.94 21.25 43.13
N SER A 633 39.66 20.34 42.47
CA SER A 633 40.01 19.03 43.01
C SER A 633 41.51 18.76 42.92
N GLN A 634 42.01 17.91 43.82
CA GLN A 634 43.31 17.26 43.68
C GLN A 634 43.07 15.85 43.15
N GLN A 635 43.73 15.48 42.05
CA GLN A 635 43.81 14.08 41.65
C GLN A 635 44.80 13.37 42.56
N VAL A 636 44.41 12.24 43.11
CA VAL A 636 45.21 11.46 44.06
C VAL A 636 45.38 10.06 43.51
N GLN A 637 46.62 9.60 43.46
CA GLN A 637 46.95 8.22 43.14
C GLN A 637 47.46 7.49 44.37
N VAL A 638 46.86 6.34 44.65
CA VAL A 638 47.33 5.37 45.64
C VAL A 638 47.92 4.20 44.87
N ILE A 639 49.19 3.91 45.12
CA ILE A 639 49.93 2.86 44.44
C ILE A 639 50.35 1.83 45.49
N LEU A 640 50.00 0.57 45.28
CA LEU A 640 50.55 -0.56 46.03
C LEU A 640 51.50 -1.34 45.12
N SER A 641 52.72 -1.57 45.58
CA SER A 641 53.72 -2.40 44.91
C SER A 641 54.19 -3.49 45.86
N SER A 642 54.04 -4.74 45.44
CA SER A 642 54.43 -5.89 46.24
C SER A 642 55.78 -6.44 45.78
N ASP A 643 56.77 -6.49 46.69
CA ASP A 643 58.05 -7.15 46.44
C ASP A 643 57.99 -8.66 46.83
N SER A 644 56.97 -9.07 47.60
CA SER A 644 56.70 -10.46 48.05
C SER A 644 55.27 -10.59 48.58
N ASN A 645 54.69 -11.80 48.61
CA ASN A 645 53.28 -12.02 48.99
C ASN A 645 52.85 -11.51 50.38
N GLU A 646 53.78 -11.24 51.30
CA GLU A 646 53.46 -10.85 52.68
C GLU A 646 53.71 -9.37 52.99
N GLN A 647 54.53 -8.67 52.20
CA GLN A 647 54.89 -7.27 52.45
C GLN A 647 54.66 -6.40 51.21
N VAL A 648 53.82 -5.37 51.38
CA VAL A 648 53.41 -4.45 50.32
C VAL A 648 53.86 -3.04 50.67
N SER A 649 54.47 -2.36 49.70
CA SER A 649 54.78 -0.93 49.81
C SER A 649 53.62 -0.11 49.25
N PHE A 650 53.29 1.01 49.89
CA PHE A 650 52.29 1.95 49.38
C PHE A 650 52.89 3.33 49.16
N HIS A 651 52.42 4.02 48.13
CA HIS A 651 52.77 5.41 47.83
C HIS A 651 51.50 6.19 47.50
N ILE A 652 51.40 7.41 48.02
CA ILE A 652 50.26 8.31 47.79
C ILE A 652 50.77 9.60 47.15
N TYR A 653 50.36 9.82 45.91
CA TYR A 653 50.71 11.00 45.12
C TYR A 653 49.50 11.90 44.91
N SER A 654 49.74 13.19 44.69
CA SER A 654 48.70 14.07 44.15
C SER A 654 49.21 15.01 43.08
N HIS A 655 48.27 15.46 42.26
CA HIS A 655 48.47 16.43 41.19
C HIS A 655 47.21 17.29 41.06
N VAL A 656 47.38 18.58 40.79
CA VAL A 656 46.25 19.51 40.63
C VAL A 656 45.45 19.13 39.38
N ALA A 657 44.14 18.96 39.50
CA ALA A 657 43.31 18.63 38.35
C ALA A 657 43.36 19.77 37.30
N GLY A 658 43.78 19.48 36.06
CA GLY A 658 43.83 20.44 34.95
C GLY A 658 45.23 20.95 34.54
N SER A 659 46.31 20.55 35.24
CA SER A 659 47.70 20.75 34.79
C SER A 659 48.22 19.60 33.91
N ALA A 660 49.31 19.82 33.15
CA ALA A 660 49.79 18.86 32.16
C ALA A 660 50.28 17.54 32.82
N PRO A 661 49.86 16.37 32.34
CA PRO A 661 49.86 15.12 33.13
C PRO A 661 51.23 14.47 33.39
N ASN A 662 52.35 14.95 32.84
CA ASN A 662 53.56 14.15 32.75
C ASN A 662 54.78 14.53 33.61
N GLN A 663 54.75 15.55 34.49
CA GLN A 663 55.93 15.83 35.35
C GLN A 663 55.69 16.34 36.80
N ASP A 664 54.45 16.57 37.27
CA ASP A 664 54.22 17.27 38.56
C ASP A 664 53.44 16.48 39.63
N TRP A 665 53.57 15.14 39.68
CA TRP A 665 53.02 14.37 40.80
C TRP A 665 53.86 14.57 42.06
N THR A 666 53.22 15.01 43.13
CA THR A 666 53.85 15.23 44.43
C THR A 666 53.65 14.01 45.32
N LEU A 667 54.74 13.39 45.80
CA LEU A 667 54.67 12.31 46.81
C LEU A 667 54.31 12.90 48.18
N HIS A 668 53.24 12.40 48.78
CA HIS A 668 52.75 12.86 50.08
C HIS A 668 53.03 11.87 51.20
N ALA A 669 52.80 10.59 50.96
CA ALA A 669 53.02 9.54 51.94
C ALA A 669 53.57 8.27 51.28
N THR A 670 54.45 7.58 51.99
CA THR A 670 54.93 6.26 51.61
C THR A 670 54.99 5.37 52.84
N GLY A 671 54.89 4.05 52.67
CA GLY A 671 54.98 3.14 53.80
C GLY A 671 54.92 1.68 53.41
N LYS A 672 54.89 0.81 54.42
CA LYS A 672 54.82 -0.65 54.25
C LYS A 672 53.69 -1.23 55.08
N ILE A 673 52.92 -2.11 54.47
CA ILE A 673 51.87 -2.89 55.10
C ILE A 673 52.25 -4.37 55.01
N GLN A 674 52.19 -5.06 56.15
CA GLN A 674 52.24 -6.50 56.19
C GLN A 674 50.81 -7.03 56.19
N HIS A 675 50.44 -7.84 55.19
CA HIS A 675 49.16 -8.53 55.19
C HIS A 675 49.35 -9.93 55.80
N ILE A 676 48.53 -10.28 56.79
CA ILE A 676 48.60 -11.53 57.58
C ILE A 676 47.38 -12.39 57.30
#